data_AF-A0A948VS40-F1
#
_entry.id   AF-A0A948VS40-F1
#
_cell.length_a   1.000
_cell.length_b   1.000
_cell.length_c   1.000
_cell.angle_alpha   90.00
_cell.angle_beta   90.00
_cell.angle_gamma   90.00
#
_symmetry.space_group_name_H-M   'P 1'
#
loop_
_entity.id
_entity.type
_entity.pdbx_description
1 polymer ?
#
loop_
_entity_poly.entity_id
_entity_poly.type
_entity_poly.pdbx_seq_one_letter_code
_entity_poly.pdbx_strand_id
1 'polypeptide(L)'
;MKNKVISADDAIALIRDNDVIATTGFVQSCIPEALHASLEKRYVRSGKPRDLTLIMCAGAGDSKGLGTGRLHHEGLLKRVIAGNLGRMPKVAEAARNNQIQGYNLPQGIIAKLYRSCAAGHPGLFSKVGLHTYVDPRLDGGKVNEVTTEDIVKLVDVEGEEWLFYKATPIDVALIRATSADPSGNLSMEKEPLTLDVLAQAMAAHNNGGVVIAQVERIVEQGSIKPKDVKVPGILVDCVVVADPPEMHRMNYGVVYDPALAGEVRVPVEAMAKMPLNERKIIARRAAFELPPNGVINLGVGAPDGVAAVANEEKVTPHIVMTTEAGAVGGVLAGGSSFGSSVNAHAIMDQNQMFDFYHGGGLDLTCLGMAECDRSGNVNTSRFAGRINGCGGFIDISQNSRAVVFAGTFTAGGLKVEIKDGELKILQEGRSRKFVKKVEQITFSGTYAAMRHQPVLYVTERCVFQLTMEGLELVEVAPGIEIERDIVNQMDFMPVIKSPIEMNARIFRDEPMDLLSELTNRTLKERVAYDRERNILFINLEGWSVRKKSDIADLQASLVEVCEKAGKLVNAVVNQDGCRIADDLHDDFVEMVNFMMKRYYATVSRYTTSAFMRLKMQEGIAQRGQQPHIYESGKEAHAALADEAGWDSLVNWKSKG
;
A
#
# COMPACT_ATOMS: atom_id res chain seq x y z
N MET A 1 -4.06 30.54 35.28
CA MET A 1 -3.20 30.19 34.11
C MET A 1 -3.22 31.37 33.14
N LYS A 2 -2.16 31.58 32.36
CA LYS A 2 -2.01 32.73 31.45
C LYS A 2 -2.88 32.53 30.20
N ASN A 3 -3.62 33.56 29.78
CA ASN A 3 -4.30 33.57 28.48
C ASN A 3 -3.26 33.51 27.34
N LYS A 4 -3.36 32.51 26.48
CA LYS A 4 -2.41 32.25 25.37
C LYS A 4 -2.92 32.71 24.00
N VAL A 5 -4.11 33.30 23.94
CA VAL A 5 -4.72 33.75 22.69
C VAL A 5 -4.06 35.05 22.23
N ILE A 6 -3.46 35.05 21.05
CA ILE A 6 -2.77 36.20 20.45
C ILE A 6 -3.07 36.29 18.95
N SER A 7 -2.67 37.41 18.33
CA SER A 7 -2.83 37.59 16.88
C SER A 7 -1.87 36.69 16.09
N ALA A 8 -2.23 36.35 14.84
CA ALA A 8 -1.36 35.58 13.95
C ALA A 8 -0.02 36.30 13.69
N ASP A 9 -0.05 37.62 13.53
CA ASP A 9 1.15 38.43 13.28
C ASP A 9 2.09 38.44 14.50
N ASP A 10 1.56 38.50 15.72
CA ASP A 10 2.37 38.42 16.96
C ASP A 10 2.94 37.01 17.18
N ALA A 11 2.15 35.97 16.89
CA ALA A 11 2.61 34.58 17.03
C ALA A 11 3.76 34.28 16.06
N ILE A 12 3.58 34.60 14.78
CA ILE A 12 4.58 34.40 13.75
C ILE A 12 5.82 35.28 13.97
N ALA A 13 5.71 36.40 14.69
CA ALA A 13 6.87 37.24 15.04
C ALA A 13 7.92 36.50 15.89
N LEU A 14 7.52 35.44 16.61
CA LEU A 14 8.39 34.62 17.44
C LEU A 14 9.38 33.78 16.63
N ILE A 15 9.10 33.52 15.35
CA ILE A 15 9.97 32.78 14.44
C ILE A 15 11.18 33.65 14.07
N ARG A 16 12.38 33.10 14.20
CA ARG A 16 13.68 33.76 14.01
C ARG A 16 14.43 33.18 12.81
N ASP A 17 15.50 33.86 12.43
CA ASP A 17 16.39 33.36 11.38
C ASP A 17 17.02 32.03 11.80
N ASN A 18 17.13 31.09 10.87
CA ASN A 18 17.68 29.73 11.06
C ASN A 18 16.83 28.74 11.88
N ASP A 19 15.64 29.12 12.34
CA ASP A 19 14.76 28.21 13.08
C ASP A 19 14.40 26.97 12.24
N VAL A 20 14.33 25.82 12.91
CA VAL A 20 13.75 24.58 12.40
C VAL A 20 12.25 24.57 12.67
N ILE A 21 11.46 24.59 11.61
CA ILE A 21 10.01 24.62 11.67
C ILE A 21 9.43 23.26 11.28
N ALA A 22 8.67 22.64 12.19
CA ALA A 22 7.76 21.56 11.87
C ALA A 22 6.34 22.12 11.66
N THR A 23 5.66 21.69 10.60
CA THR A 23 4.25 22.06 10.37
C THR A 23 3.40 20.82 10.19
N THR A 24 2.21 20.83 10.77
CA THR A 24 1.19 19.81 10.50
C THR A 24 0.55 20.02 9.11
N GLY A 25 -0.09 18.97 8.61
CA GLY A 25 -0.82 18.96 7.35
C GLY A 25 -0.59 17.67 6.57
N PHE A 26 -1.63 17.21 5.88
CA PHE A 26 -1.58 16.02 5.04
C PHE A 26 -2.29 16.27 3.72
N VAL A 27 -1.55 16.29 2.61
CA VAL A 27 -2.05 16.60 1.27
C VAL A 27 -2.75 17.95 1.24
N GLN A 28 -4.07 18.02 1.45
CA GLN A 28 -4.83 19.27 1.47
C GLN A 28 -5.62 19.47 2.77
N SER A 29 -5.46 18.56 3.73
CA SER A 29 -6.21 18.49 5.00
C SER A 29 -5.34 18.91 6.20
N CYS A 30 -6.01 19.41 7.23
CA CYS A 30 -5.40 19.77 8.52
C CYS A 30 -4.23 20.78 8.41
N ILE A 31 -4.27 21.69 7.43
CA ILE A 31 -3.21 22.69 7.21
C ILE A 31 -3.51 23.96 8.04
N PRO A 32 -2.52 24.50 8.79
CA PRO A 32 -2.66 25.79 9.49
C PRO A 32 -2.43 26.97 8.53
N GLU A 33 -3.36 27.13 7.58
CA GLU A 33 -3.25 28.07 6.46
C GLU A 33 -3.04 29.53 6.89
N ALA A 34 -3.69 30.00 7.96
CA ALA A 34 -3.53 31.37 8.44
C ALA A 34 -2.11 31.62 8.96
N LEU A 35 -1.49 30.63 9.62
CA LEU A 35 -0.10 30.73 10.09
C LEU A 35 0.88 30.79 8.90
N HIS A 36 0.69 29.95 7.88
CA HIS A 36 1.51 29.98 6.66
C HIS A 36 1.36 31.33 5.93
N ALA A 37 0.13 31.84 5.82
CA ALA A 37 -0.15 33.14 5.20
C ALA A 37 0.47 34.32 5.99
N SER A 38 0.41 34.31 7.32
CA SER A 38 1.05 35.34 8.15
C SER A 38 2.57 35.29 8.07
N LEU A 39 3.18 34.10 8.00
CA LEU A 39 4.64 33.96 7.80
C LEU A 39 5.08 34.49 6.44
N GLU A 40 4.37 34.13 5.38
CA GLU A 40 4.58 34.68 4.03
C GLU A 40 4.45 36.21 4.03
N LYS A 41 3.35 36.75 4.57
CA LYS A 41 3.10 38.19 4.68
C LYS A 41 4.24 38.90 5.43
N ARG A 42 4.69 38.35 6.55
CA ARG A 42 5.81 38.90 7.33
C ARG A 42 7.08 38.92 6.48
N TYR A 43 7.41 37.81 5.82
CA TYR A 43 8.60 37.69 5.00
C TYR A 43 8.61 38.68 3.83
N VAL A 44 7.52 38.74 3.06
CA VAL A 44 7.38 39.66 1.92
C VAL A 44 7.53 41.13 2.36
N ARG A 45 7.07 41.47 3.56
CA ARG A 45 7.17 42.85 4.09
C ARG A 45 8.57 43.21 4.59
N SER A 46 9.29 42.28 5.23
CA SER A 46 10.51 42.61 5.99
C SER A 46 11.78 41.92 5.50
N GLY A 47 11.67 40.92 4.62
CA GLY A 47 12.76 40.00 4.27
C GLY A 47 13.20 39.10 5.44
N LYS A 48 12.37 38.95 6.48
CA LYS A 48 12.65 38.17 7.69
C LYS A 48 11.43 37.31 8.11
N PRO A 49 11.62 36.11 8.68
CA PRO A 49 12.90 35.47 8.99
C PRO A 49 13.59 34.87 7.76
N ARG A 50 14.87 34.54 7.85
CA ARG A 50 15.66 33.94 6.77
C ARG A 50 16.22 32.57 7.15
N ASP A 51 16.58 31.82 6.12
CA ASP A 51 17.39 30.60 6.22
C ASP A 51 16.77 29.50 7.09
N LEU A 52 15.44 29.39 7.09
CA LEU A 52 14.70 28.40 7.86
C LEU A 52 14.96 26.98 7.34
N THR A 53 14.85 26.01 8.26
CA THR A 53 14.71 24.59 7.91
C THR A 53 13.26 24.18 8.05
N LEU A 54 12.63 23.73 6.96
CA LEU A 54 11.26 23.23 6.97
C LEU A 54 11.25 21.70 7.08
N ILE A 55 10.59 21.15 8.10
CA ILE A 55 10.37 19.72 8.29
C ILE A 55 8.88 19.38 8.13
N MET A 56 8.58 18.45 7.23
CA MET A 56 7.21 18.03 6.95
C MET A 56 7.12 16.52 6.81
N CYS A 57 6.30 15.90 7.65
CA CYS A 57 6.01 14.48 7.53
C CYS A 57 5.34 14.18 6.18
N ALA A 58 4.16 14.72 5.93
CA ALA A 58 3.47 14.63 4.64
C ALA A 58 3.61 15.94 3.85
N GLY A 59 3.59 15.85 2.52
CA GLY A 59 3.48 17.04 1.69
C GLY A 59 2.11 17.69 1.86
N ALA A 60 2.05 19.00 2.13
CA ALA A 60 0.82 19.72 2.45
C ALA A 60 0.68 21.01 1.62
N GLY A 61 -0.28 21.03 0.70
CA GLY A 61 -0.53 22.13 -0.22
C GLY A 61 -1.43 21.72 -1.39
N ASP A 62 -1.94 22.71 -2.11
CA ASP A 62 -2.82 22.53 -3.27
C ASP A 62 -2.07 22.38 -4.61
N SER A 63 -0.74 22.35 -4.56
CA SER A 63 0.16 22.42 -5.72
C SER A 63 0.06 23.70 -6.56
N LYS A 64 -0.69 24.72 -6.12
CA LYS A 64 -0.89 26.00 -6.84
C LYS A 64 -0.42 27.22 -6.05
N GLY A 65 -0.17 27.09 -4.76
CA GLY A 65 0.47 28.11 -3.92
C GLY A 65 -0.02 28.18 -2.48
N LEU A 66 -1.08 27.46 -2.12
CA LEU A 66 -1.58 27.40 -0.75
C LEU A 66 -0.77 26.43 0.12
N GLY A 67 -0.96 26.52 1.44
CA GLY A 67 -0.26 25.70 2.42
C GLY A 67 1.23 26.01 2.41
N THR A 68 2.09 24.98 2.34
CA THR A 68 3.53 25.23 2.32
C THR A 68 4.05 25.75 0.99
N GLY A 69 3.20 25.81 -0.05
CA GLY A 69 3.47 26.57 -1.26
C GLY A 69 3.74 28.06 -1.00
N ARG A 70 3.20 28.60 0.10
CA ARG A 70 3.42 29.99 0.57
C ARG A 70 4.82 30.26 1.08
N LEU A 71 5.54 29.20 1.47
CA LEU A 71 6.86 29.30 2.07
C LEU A 71 7.99 29.29 1.03
N HIS A 72 7.65 29.37 -0.26
CA HIS A 72 8.63 29.48 -1.33
C HIS A 72 8.95 30.96 -1.62
N HIS A 73 10.00 31.46 -0.98
CA HIS A 73 10.61 32.75 -1.27
C HIS A 73 12.13 32.64 -1.19
N GLU A 74 12.85 33.34 -2.07
CA GLU A 74 14.32 33.31 -2.10
C GLU A 74 14.91 33.83 -0.79
N GLY A 75 15.67 32.98 -0.06
CA GLY A 75 16.27 33.31 1.23
C GLY A 75 15.37 33.09 2.45
N LEU A 76 14.10 32.71 2.27
CA LEU A 76 13.24 32.29 3.38
C LEU A 76 13.63 30.90 3.88
N LEU A 77 13.75 29.93 2.97
CA LEU A 77 14.17 28.57 3.27
C LEU A 77 15.64 28.38 2.90
N LYS A 78 16.40 27.74 3.79
CA LYS A 78 17.75 27.20 3.52
C LYS A 78 17.72 25.70 3.26
N ARG A 79 16.79 24.99 3.91
CA ARG A 79 16.70 23.53 3.90
C ARG A 79 15.26 23.04 3.96
N VAL A 80 14.96 21.95 3.26
CA VAL A 80 13.70 21.19 3.40
C VAL A 80 14.00 19.72 3.72
N ILE A 81 13.28 19.16 4.70
CA ILE A 81 13.24 17.73 5.01
C ILE A 81 11.78 17.30 4.92
N ALA A 82 11.41 16.60 3.86
CA ALA A 82 10.01 16.30 3.59
C ALA A 82 9.78 14.84 3.22
N GLY A 83 8.65 14.26 3.64
CA GLY A 83 8.22 12.94 3.15
C GLY A 83 7.76 13.00 1.70
N ASN A 84 7.09 14.09 1.30
CA ASN A 84 6.66 14.31 -0.08
C ASN A 84 6.80 15.79 -0.47
N LEU A 85 7.43 16.03 -1.62
CA LEU A 85 7.64 17.36 -2.21
C LEU A 85 6.65 17.69 -3.34
N GLY A 86 5.88 16.71 -3.82
CA GLY A 86 4.95 16.88 -4.95
C GLY A 86 3.82 17.90 -4.70
N ARG A 87 3.50 18.21 -3.44
CA ARG A 87 2.51 19.24 -3.06
C ARG A 87 3.09 20.65 -2.97
N MET A 88 4.40 20.81 -3.11
CA MET A 88 5.12 22.07 -3.03
C MET A 88 6.06 22.26 -4.24
N PRO A 89 5.53 22.31 -5.48
CA PRO A 89 6.34 22.24 -6.70
C PRO A 89 7.43 23.30 -6.78
N LYS A 90 7.19 24.52 -6.27
CA LYS A 90 8.20 25.58 -6.26
C LYS A 90 9.33 25.32 -5.25
N VAL A 91 9.03 24.75 -4.08
CA VAL A 91 10.07 24.31 -3.12
C VAL A 91 10.87 23.15 -3.69
N ALA A 92 10.19 22.20 -4.33
CA ALA A 92 10.84 21.08 -5.03
C ALA A 92 11.76 21.58 -6.16
N GLU A 93 11.33 22.60 -6.90
CA GLU A 93 12.14 23.26 -7.93
C GLU A 93 13.36 23.98 -7.35
N ALA A 94 13.20 24.72 -6.24
CA ALA A 94 14.33 25.35 -5.57
C ALA A 94 15.36 24.32 -5.10
N ALA A 95 14.92 23.19 -4.54
CA ALA A 95 15.80 22.10 -4.19
C ALA A 95 16.47 21.50 -5.44
N ARG A 96 15.71 21.19 -6.49
CA ARG A 96 16.26 20.66 -7.74
C ARG A 96 17.33 21.58 -8.35
N ASN A 97 17.14 22.89 -8.25
CA ASN A 97 18.05 23.90 -8.79
C ASN A 97 19.23 24.23 -7.85
N ASN A 98 19.47 23.42 -6.81
CA ASN A 98 20.52 23.63 -5.80
C ASN A 98 20.42 24.98 -5.05
N GLN A 99 19.25 25.62 -5.01
CA GLN A 99 19.04 26.89 -4.31
C GLN A 99 18.84 26.68 -2.81
N ILE A 100 18.33 25.51 -2.42
CA ILE A 100 18.17 25.08 -1.02
C ILE A 100 18.67 23.65 -0.84
N GLN A 101 19.04 23.29 0.37
CA GLN A 101 19.29 21.91 0.74
C GLN A 101 17.97 21.12 0.80
N GLY A 102 17.99 19.85 0.42
CA GLY A 102 16.80 19.03 0.32
C GLY A 102 17.05 17.57 0.71
N TYR A 103 16.25 17.08 1.64
CA TYR A 103 16.16 15.67 1.99
C TYR A 103 14.75 15.16 1.76
N ASN A 104 14.65 13.95 1.19
CA ASN A 104 13.42 13.20 1.11
C ASN A 104 13.56 11.88 1.88
N LEU A 105 13.00 11.86 3.08
CA LEU A 105 12.99 10.69 3.97
C LEU A 105 11.61 10.04 3.96
N PRO A 106 11.48 8.74 4.30
CA PRO A 106 10.18 8.10 4.43
C PRO A 106 9.27 8.85 5.42
N GLN A 107 8.00 9.02 5.08
CA GLN A 107 7.05 9.79 5.87
C GLN A 107 6.94 9.24 7.30
N GLY A 108 6.90 7.92 7.45
CA GLY A 108 6.81 7.29 8.76
C GLY A 108 8.07 7.46 9.61
N ILE A 109 9.23 7.59 8.97
CA ILE A 109 10.47 7.94 9.66
C ILE A 109 10.40 9.36 10.20
N ILE A 110 9.92 10.34 9.42
CA ILE A 110 9.76 11.72 9.91
C ILE A 110 8.77 11.78 11.06
N ALA A 111 7.61 11.10 10.94
CA ALA A 111 6.60 11.03 12.00
C ALA A 111 7.17 10.50 13.32
N LYS A 112 8.00 9.45 13.25
CA LYS A 112 8.66 8.86 14.41
C LYS A 112 9.85 9.69 14.91
N LEU A 113 10.54 10.43 14.05
CA LEU A 113 11.58 11.37 14.47
C LEU A 113 11.01 12.49 15.34
N TYR A 114 9.76 12.94 15.13
CA TYR A 114 9.11 13.84 16.08
C TYR A 114 9.04 13.25 17.49
N ARG A 115 8.74 11.95 17.62
CA ARG A 115 8.75 11.25 18.92
C ARG A 115 10.16 11.12 19.49
N SER A 116 11.16 10.82 18.66
CA SER A 116 12.56 10.81 19.10
C SER A 116 13.01 12.18 19.61
N CYS A 117 12.68 13.27 18.91
CA CYS A 117 12.95 14.63 19.36
C CYS A 117 12.23 14.93 20.68
N ALA A 118 10.94 14.59 20.79
CA ALA A 118 10.17 14.75 22.02
C ALA A 118 10.79 13.98 23.21
N ALA A 119 11.38 12.81 22.97
CA ALA A 119 12.03 12.00 24.00
C ALA A 119 13.51 12.38 24.27
N GLY A 120 14.07 13.35 23.53
CA GLY A 120 15.49 13.72 23.66
C GLY A 120 16.47 12.67 23.09
N HIS A 121 16.00 11.79 22.20
CA HIS A 121 16.85 10.80 21.54
C HIS A 121 17.66 11.44 20.40
N PRO A 122 18.90 10.98 20.14
CA PRO A 122 19.73 11.50 19.05
C PRO A 122 19.22 11.13 17.64
N GLY A 123 18.23 10.23 17.55
CA GLY A 123 17.71 9.69 16.31
C GLY A 123 16.82 8.47 16.55
N LEU A 124 16.63 7.66 15.50
CA LEU A 124 15.99 6.35 15.61
C LEU A 124 16.64 5.34 14.65
N PHE A 125 16.63 4.06 15.05
CA PHE A 125 16.99 2.95 14.17
C PHE A 125 15.74 2.43 13.45
N SER A 126 15.87 2.17 12.15
CA SER A 126 14.84 1.49 11.35
C SER A 126 15.44 0.75 10.18
N LYS A 127 14.81 -0.34 9.76
CA LYS A 127 15.14 -1.04 8.50
C LYS A 127 14.48 -0.39 7.29
N VAL A 128 13.44 0.43 7.49
CA VAL A 128 12.75 1.17 6.42
C VAL A 128 13.77 2.01 5.68
N GLY A 129 13.86 1.85 4.36
CA GLY A 129 14.78 2.57 3.48
C GLY A 129 16.03 1.78 3.08
N LEU A 130 16.34 0.64 3.71
CA LEU A 130 17.43 -0.23 3.27
C LEU A 130 17.26 -0.62 1.80
N HIS A 131 18.37 -0.59 1.04
CA HIS A 131 18.40 -0.87 -0.40
C HIS A 131 17.55 0.06 -1.28
N THR A 132 17.03 1.16 -0.74
CA THR A 132 16.38 2.23 -1.50
C THR A 132 17.30 3.43 -1.59
N TYR A 133 16.92 4.47 -2.33
CA TYR A 133 17.72 5.71 -2.40
C TYR A 133 17.95 6.39 -1.03
N VAL A 134 17.16 6.05 -0.01
CA VAL A 134 17.35 6.54 1.36
C VAL A 134 18.57 5.91 2.03
N ASP A 135 18.96 4.70 1.60
CA ASP A 135 20.18 4.03 2.04
C ASP A 135 21.41 4.89 1.69
N PRO A 136 22.32 5.17 2.63
CA PRO A 136 23.50 5.99 2.37
C PRO A 136 24.52 5.35 1.42
N ARG A 137 24.36 4.06 1.09
CA ARG A 137 25.11 3.42 -0.02
C ARG A 137 24.64 3.90 -1.40
N LEU A 138 23.45 4.50 -1.47
CA LEU A 138 22.87 5.15 -2.65
C LEU A 138 22.86 6.67 -2.45
N ASP A 139 21.69 7.30 -2.30
CA ASP A 139 21.58 8.77 -2.23
C ASP A 139 21.55 9.29 -0.77
N GLY A 140 21.37 8.42 0.24
CA GLY A 140 21.24 8.84 1.65
C GLY A 140 20.03 9.76 1.91
N GLY A 141 19.00 9.69 1.05
CA GLY A 141 17.83 10.55 1.10
C GLY A 141 18.06 11.99 0.59
N LYS A 142 19.25 12.31 0.08
CA LYS A 142 19.58 13.63 -0.48
C LYS A 142 18.94 13.79 -1.86
N VAL A 143 18.38 14.95 -2.17
CA VAL A 143 17.66 15.17 -3.44
C VAL A 143 18.44 15.98 -4.48
N ASN A 144 19.58 16.56 -4.09
CA ASN A 144 20.41 17.44 -4.92
C ASN A 144 21.88 17.45 -4.45
N GLU A 145 22.74 18.17 -5.18
CA GLU A 145 24.20 18.19 -4.96
C GLU A 145 24.63 19.13 -3.82
N VAL A 146 23.92 20.24 -3.60
CA VAL A 146 24.22 21.19 -2.52
C VAL A 146 23.96 20.60 -1.11
N THR A 147 23.23 19.49 -1.05
CA THR A 147 22.96 18.75 0.19
C THR A 147 24.06 17.74 0.46
N THR A 148 24.95 18.05 1.40
CA THR A 148 26.14 17.23 1.67
C THR A 148 26.12 16.54 3.03
N GLU A 149 25.46 17.10 4.04
CA GLU A 149 25.40 16.54 5.40
C GLU A 149 24.70 15.17 5.41
N ASP A 150 25.31 14.17 6.08
CA ASP A 150 24.72 12.85 6.28
C ASP A 150 23.79 12.84 7.48
N ILE A 151 22.50 12.63 7.23
CA ILE A 151 21.46 12.48 8.27
C ILE A 151 20.90 11.06 8.35
N VAL A 152 21.36 10.15 7.48
CA VAL A 152 21.07 8.72 7.48
C VAL A 152 22.40 7.98 7.51
N LYS A 153 22.54 7.00 8.40
CA LYS A 153 23.76 6.18 8.53
C LYS A 153 23.40 4.71 8.49
N LEU A 154 24.21 3.90 7.82
CA LEU A 154 24.14 2.45 7.92
C LEU A 154 24.92 2.02 9.16
N VAL A 155 24.32 1.18 10.00
CA VAL A 155 24.93 0.67 11.23
C VAL A 155 24.62 -0.82 11.36
N ASP A 156 25.52 -1.55 12.01
CA ASP A 156 25.28 -2.92 12.46
C ASP A 156 24.73 -2.89 13.89
N VAL A 157 23.63 -3.59 14.13
CA VAL A 157 23.05 -3.79 15.47
C VAL A 157 22.71 -5.26 15.60
N GLU A 158 23.38 -5.95 16.54
CA GLU A 158 23.21 -7.39 16.77
C GLU A 158 23.40 -8.25 15.49
N GLY A 159 24.34 -7.86 14.61
CA GLY A 159 24.64 -8.59 13.38
C GLY A 159 23.64 -8.36 12.24
N GLU A 160 22.73 -7.40 12.39
CA GLU A 160 21.81 -6.99 11.34
C GLU A 160 22.10 -5.56 10.86
N GLU A 161 21.90 -5.29 9.57
CA GLU A 161 21.96 -3.93 9.03
C GLU A 161 20.73 -3.12 9.45
N TRP A 162 20.96 -1.91 9.95
CA TRP A 162 19.94 -0.91 10.28
C TRP A 162 20.33 0.45 9.73
N LEU A 163 19.32 1.28 9.46
CA LEU A 163 19.53 2.70 9.20
C LEU A 163 19.29 3.50 10.49
N PHE A 164 20.28 4.30 10.88
CA PHE A 164 20.14 5.31 11.92
C PHE A 164 19.79 6.65 11.27
N TYR A 165 18.61 7.16 11.60
CA TYR A 165 18.11 8.46 11.16
C TYR A 165 18.35 9.50 12.26
N LYS A 166 19.12 10.54 11.96
CA LYS A 166 19.47 11.60 12.91
C LYS A 166 18.26 12.48 13.22
N ALA A 167 17.97 12.69 14.51
CA ALA A 167 16.95 13.63 14.95
C ALA A 167 17.40 15.07 14.66
N THR A 168 16.49 15.88 14.13
CA THR A 168 16.69 17.32 13.99
C THR A 168 15.82 18.02 15.04
N PRO A 169 16.41 18.73 16.02
CA PRO A 169 15.65 19.48 17.02
C PRO A 169 14.70 20.48 16.37
N ILE A 170 13.50 20.62 16.94
CA ILE A 170 12.44 21.48 16.39
C ILE A 170 12.39 22.76 17.23
N ASP A 171 12.56 23.92 16.59
CA ASP A 171 12.51 25.21 17.27
C ASP A 171 11.09 25.78 17.28
N VAL A 172 10.30 25.51 16.22
CA VAL A 172 8.92 25.97 16.11
C VAL A 172 8.01 24.85 15.58
N ALA A 173 6.89 24.61 16.26
CA ALA A 173 5.82 23.75 15.76
C ALA A 173 4.60 24.58 15.38
N LEU A 174 4.21 24.54 14.10
CA LEU A 174 2.97 25.10 13.58
C LEU A 174 1.91 24.00 13.51
N ILE A 175 1.01 23.97 14.48
CA ILE A 175 -0.02 22.94 14.63
C ILE A 175 -1.43 23.50 14.42
N ARG A 176 -2.40 22.60 14.31
CA ARG A 176 -3.81 22.92 14.08
C ARG A 176 -4.71 22.07 14.98
N ALA A 177 -5.81 22.65 15.44
CA ALA A 177 -6.89 21.95 16.12
C ALA A 177 -8.23 22.66 15.87
N THR A 178 -9.36 22.07 16.28
CA THR A 178 -10.67 22.69 16.11
C THR A 178 -10.93 23.74 17.20
N SER A 179 -10.87 23.35 18.46
CA SER A 179 -11.16 24.24 19.60
C SER A 179 -9.95 24.37 20.52
N ALA A 180 -9.78 25.55 21.12
CA ALA A 180 -8.87 25.78 22.22
C ALA A 180 -9.58 26.42 23.42
N ASP A 181 -9.14 26.10 24.63
CA ASP A 181 -9.41 26.97 25.78
C ASP A 181 -8.32 28.06 25.94
N PRO A 182 -8.53 29.12 26.75
CA PRO A 182 -7.52 30.17 26.92
C PRO A 182 -6.20 29.70 27.55
N SER A 183 -6.17 28.51 28.17
CA SER A 183 -4.95 27.90 28.73
C SER A 183 -4.17 27.09 27.68
N GLY A 184 -4.72 26.91 26.48
CA GLY A 184 -4.11 26.24 25.34
C GLY A 184 -4.45 24.76 25.22
N ASN A 185 -5.41 24.21 25.97
CA ASN A 185 -5.85 22.83 25.74
C ASN A 185 -6.58 22.75 24.40
N LEU A 186 -6.19 21.81 23.53
CA LEU A 186 -6.71 21.69 22.17
C LEU A 186 -7.55 20.43 21.99
N SER A 187 -8.69 20.54 21.29
CA SER A 187 -9.48 19.40 20.77
C SER A 187 -9.63 19.47 19.25
N MET A 188 -9.80 18.33 18.60
CA MET A 188 -9.79 18.18 17.14
C MET A 188 -11.10 17.57 16.62
N GLU A 189 -12.23 17.89 17.27
CA GLU A 189 -13.52 17.25 17.05
C GLU A 189 -14.11 17.45 15.64
N LYS A 190 -13.70 18.49 14.91
CA LYS A 190 -14.10 18.70 13.51
C LYS A 190 -12.99 18.42 12.51
N GLU A 191 -11.79 18.05 12.97
CA GLU A 191 -10.70 17.71 12.06
C GLU A 191 -10.93 16.30 11.50
N PRO A 192 -10.62 16.06 10.23
CA PRO A 192 -10.84 14.75 9.62
C PRO A 192 -9.75 13.73 10.03
N LEU A 193 -8.64 14.23 10.58
CA LEU A 193 -7.44 13.48 10.99
C LEU A 193 -6.74 14.22 12.14
N THR A 194 -6.06 13.47 13.01
CA THR A 194 -5.26 14.04 14.11
C THR A 194 -3.78 14.24 13.76
N LEU A 195 -3.25 13.44 12.81
CA LEU A 195 -1.86 13.51 12.33
C LEU A 195 -0.82 13.42 13.47
N ASP A 196 0.25 14.21 13.40
CA ASP A 196 1.37 14.21 14.34
C ASP A 196 1.34 15.38 15.35
N VAL A 197 0.21 16.09 15.49
CA VAL A 197 0.18 17.38 16.21
C VAL A 197 0.70 17.31 17.64
N LEU A 198 0.39 16.22 18.36
CA LEU A 198 0.85 16.02 19.74
C LEU A 198 2.37 15.78 19.77
N ALA A 199 2.90 14.96 18.87
CA ALA A 199 4.34 14.69 18.79
C ALA A 199 5.13 15.92 18.37
N GLN A 200 4.61 16.72 17.43
CA GLN A 200 5.22 17.98 17.01
C GLN A 200 5.26 18.99 18.17
N ALA A 201 4.15 19.13 18.92
CA ALA A 201 4.10 20.01 20.09
C ALA A 201 5.11 19.60 21.16
N MET A 202 5.18 18.32 21.51
CA MET A 202 6.17 17.81 22.47
C MET A 202 7.61 17.99 21.99
N ALA A 203 7.88 17.76 20.69
CA ALA A 203 9.21 17.90 20.11
C ALA A 203 9.73 19.33 20.20
N ALA A 204 8.89 20.33 19.88
CA ALA A 204 9.27 21.72 20.00
C ALA A 204 9.38 22.16 21.48
N HIS A 205 8.37 21.84 22.30
CA HIS A 205 8.35 22.21 23.71
C HIS A 205 9.57 21.69 24.48
N ASN A 206 9.91 20.41 24.32
CA ASN A 206 11.03 19.80 25.03
C ASN A 206 12.41 20.26 24.52
N ASN A 207 12.46 20.85 23.32
CA ASN A 207 13.64 21.54 22.80
C ASN A 207 13.74 23.01 23.27
N GLY A 208 12.81 23.49 24.11
CA GLY A 208 12.73 24.90 24.49
C GLY A 208 12.26 25.82 23.36
N GLY A 209 11.64 25.23 22.33
CA GLY A 209 11.05 25.93 21.19
C GLY A 209 9.67 26.52 21.50
N VAL A 210 8.96 26.90 20.43
CA VAL A 210 7.64 27.55 20.51
C VAL A 210 6.58 26.74 19.77
N VAL A 211 5.45 26.49 20.42
CA VAL A 211 4.29 25.82 19.81
C VAL A 211 3.18 26.83 19.52
N ILE A 212 2.87 27.00 18.24
CA ILE A 212 1.83 27.90 17.75
C ILE A 212 0.69 27.08 17.16
N ALA A 213 -0.49 27.17 17.78
CA ALA A 213 -1.68 26.42 17.39
C ALA A 213 -2.71 27.32 16.69
N GLN A 214 -3.06 26.98 15.46
CA GLN A 214 -4.23 27.56 14.78
C GLN A 214 -5.50 26.82 15.19
N VAL A 215 -6.56 27.55 15.53
CA VAL A 215 -7.88 26.98 15.86
C VAL A 215 -9.04 27.64 15.14
N GLU A 216 -10.18 26.95 15.05
CA GLU A 216 -11.44 27.51 14.57
C GLU A 216 -12.03 28.48 15.60
N ARG A 217 -11.97 28.11 16.89
CA ARG A 217 -12.65 28.84 17.96
C ARG A 217 -11.97 28.70 19.32
N ILE A 218 -12.29 29.66 20.20
CA ILE A 218 -12.01 29.59 21.63
C ILE A 218 -13.26 29.16 22.38
N VAL A 219 -13.11 28.27 23.36
CA VAL A 219 -14.17 27.83 24.28
C VAL A 219 -13.82 28.20 25.72
N GLU A 220 -14.81 28.23 26.61
CA GLU A 220 -14.59 28.53 28.03
C GLU A 220 -13.64 27.50 28.68
N GLN A 221 -12.83 27.91 29.64
CA GLN A 221 -11.89 27.02 30.31
C GLN A 221 -12.59 25.81 30.94
N GLY A 222 -12.08 24.61 30.69
CA GLY A 222 -12.66 23.36 31.18
C GLY A 222 -13.86 22.83 30.37
N SER A 223 -14.23 23.48 29.26
CA SER A 223 -15.31 22.99 28.38
C SER A 223 -14.93 21.75 27.59
N ILE A 224 -13.63 21.57 27.30
CA ILE A 224 -13.13 20.40 26.59
C ILE A 224 -13.06 19.23 27.58
N LYS A 225 -13.68 18.10 27.24
CA LYS A 225 -13.60 16.91 28.10
C LYS A 225 -12.15 16.47 28.21
N PRO A 226 -11.64 16.08 29.41
CA PRO A 226 -10.23 15.74 29.57
C PRO A 226 -9.69 14.65 28.64
N LYS A 227 -10.53 13.69 28.24
CA LYS A 227 -10.16 12.63 27.29
C LYS A 227 -10.17 13.08 25.82
N ASP A 228 -10.82 14.19 25.53
CA ASP A 228 -10.92 14.78 24.19
C ASP A 228 -9.82 15.84 23.95
N VAL A 229 -9.06 16.20 25.01
CA VAL A 229 -7.88 17.06 24.89
C VAL A 229 -6.79 16.29 24.14
N LYS A 230 -6.54 16.68 22.88
CA LYS A 230 -5.53 16.07 22.02
C LYS A 230 -4.13 16.60 22.32
N VAL A 231 -4.02 17.91 22.52
CA VAL A 231 -2.76 18.56 22.92
C VAL A 231 -3.00 19.31 24.22
N PRO A 232 -2.39 18.86 25.34
CA PRO A 232 -2.49 19.56 26.60
C PRO A 232 -1.88 20.96 26.52
N GLY A 233 -2.54 21.93 27.14
CA GLY A 233 -2.13 23.33 27.10
C GLY A 233 -0.76 23.61 27.70
N ILE A 234 -0.18 22.69 28.47
CA ILE A 234 1.21 22.79 28.97
C ILE A 234 2.23 22.82 27.82
N LEU A 235 1.89 22.24 26.66
CA LEU A 235 2.76 22.17 25.49
C LEU A 235 2.57 23.34 24.52
N VAL A 236 1.51 24.15 24.68
CA VAL A 236 1.13 25.19 23.72
C VAL A 236 1.58 26.54 24.23
N ASP A 237 2.23 27.35 23.40
CA ASP A 237 2.67 28.70 23.79
C ASP A 237 1.74 29.78 23.26
N CYS A 238 1.22 29.61 22.04
CA CYS A 238 0.37 30.57 21.36
C CYS A 238 -0.85 29.89 20.75
N VAL A 239 -2.02 30.48 20.95
CA VAL A 239 -3.27 30.08 20.28
C VAL A 239 -3.70 31.22 19.36
N VAL A 240 -3.94 30.89 18.09
CA VAL A 240 -4.36 31.83 17.05
C VAL A 240 -5.69 31.35 16.47
N VAL A 241 -6.73 32.18 16.61
CA VAL A 241 -8.01 31.93 15.93
C VAL A 241 -7.85 32.29 14.46
N ALA A 242 -8.23 31.38 13.57
CA ALA A 242 -8.18 31.61 12.13
C ALA A 242 -9.18 32.72 11.72
N ASP A 243 -8.68 33.74 11.03
CA ASP A 243 -9.46 34.86 10.50
C ASP A 243 -8.93 35.22 9.10
N PRO A 244 -9.77 35.20 8.05
CA PRO A 244 -11.20 34.85 8.06
C PRO A 244 -11.44 33.34 8.24
N PRO A 245 -12.65 32.90 8.61
CA PRO A 245 -12.95 31.48 8.91
C PRO A 245 -12.58 30.49 7.79
N GLU A 246 -12.54 30.93 6.53
CA GLU A 246 -12.15 30.11 5.38
C GLU A 246 -10.68 29.66 5.45
N MET A 247 -9.85 30.31 6.27
CA MET A 247 -8.48 29.87 6.59
C MET A 247 -8.44 28.66 7.53
N HIS A 248 -9.60 28.24 8.06
CA HIS A 248 -9.78 27.03 8.87
C HIS A 248 -10.61 25.94 8.18
N ARG A 249 -10.80 26.00 6.86
CA ARG A 249 -11.46 24.91 6.12
C ARG A 249 -10.82 23.54 6.43
N MET A 250 -11.64 22.50 6.48
CA MET A 250 -11.23 21.11 6.72
C MET A 250 -10.18 20.64 5.72
N ASN A 251 -10.42 20.93 4.43
CA ASN A 251 -9.44 20.82 3.36
C ASN A 251 -9.72 21.84 2.25
N TYR A 252 -8.87 21.96 1.23
CA TYR A 252 -9.06 23.00 0.21
C TYR A 252 -10.33 22.88 -0.63
N GLY A 253 -10.94 21.69 -0.73
CA GLY A 253 -12.20 21.47 -1.43
C GLY A 253 -13.44 21.43 -0.53
N VAL A 254 -13.26 21.36 0.79
CA VAL A 254 -14.34 21.15 1.76
C VAL A 254 -14.17 22.09 2.95
N VAL A 255 -15.14 22.98 3.17
CA VAL A 255 -15.15 23.85 4.35
C VAL A 255 -15.31 23.01 5.61
N TYR A 256 -16.32 22.15 5.64
CA TYR A 256 -16.59 21.22 6.72
C TYR A 256 -17.52 20.10 6.23
N ASP A 257 -17.25 18.87 6.64
CA ASP A 257 -18.09 17.69 6.38
C ASP A 257 -18.18 16.84 7.66
N PRO A 258 -19.37 16.72 8.28
CA PRO A 258 -19.53 15.96 9.52
C PRO A 258 -19.26 14.46 9.35
N ALA A 259 -19.35 13.90 8.14
CA ALA A 259 -19.04 12.50 7.90
C ALA A 259 -17.53 12.23 7.93
N LEU A 260 -16.72 13.20 7.47
CA LEU A 260 -15.27 13.15 7.56
C LEU A 260 -14.76 13.45 8.98
N ALA A 261 -15.48 14.27 9.74
CA ALA A 261 -15.22 14.50 11.17
C ALA A 261 -15.62 13.31 12.06
N GLY A 262 -16.32 12.30 11.50
CA GLY A 262 -16.80 11.14 12.26
C GLY A 262 -18.02 11.41 13.14
N GLU A 263 -18.70 12.54 12.95
CA GLU A 263 -19.90 12.92 13.71
C GLU A 263 -21.16 12.21 13.23
N VAL A 264 -21.20 11.84 11.95
CA VAL A 264 -22.32 11.11 11.33
C VAL A 264 -21.82 9.96 10.46
N ARG A 265 -22.67 8.94 10.27
CA ARG A 265 -22.44 7.90 9.25
C ARG A 265 -23.32 8.14 8.02
N VAL A 266 -22.77 7.87 6.84
CA VAL A 266 -23.44 8.06 5.54
C VAL A 266 -23.65 6.73 4.81
N PRO A 267 -24.73 6.54 4.04
CA PRO A 267 -24.90 5.37 3.18
C PRO A 267 -23.83 5.32 2.08
N VAL A 268 -23.15 4.17 1.93
CA VAL A 268 -22.06 3.98 0.95
C VAL A 268 -22.48 3.21 -0.31
N GLU A 269 -23.71 2.69 -0.32
CA GLU A 269 -24.27 1.85 -1.39
C GLU A 269 -24.61 2.63 -2.67
N ALA A 270 -24.55 3.97 -2.61
CA ALA A 270 -24.88 4.88 -3.72
C ALA A 270 -23.64 5.37 -4.50
N MET A 271 -22.43 4.83 -4.25
CA MET A 271 -21.24 5.24 -5.00
C MET A 271 -21.34 4.85 -6.48
N ALA A 272 -20.97 5.77 -7.36
CA ALA A 272 -20.98 5.54 -8.80
C ALA A 272 -20.01 4.41 -9.18
N LYS A 273 -20.49 3.46 -9.99
CA LYS A 273 -19.65 2.39 -10.55
C LYS A 273 -18.62 2.99 -11.50
N MET A 274 -17.42 2.42 -11.48
CA MET A 274 -16.41 2.78 -12.47
C MET A 274 -16.86 2.29 -13.85
N PRO A 275 -16.68 3.07 -14.93
CA PRO A 275 -16.84 2.56 -16.28
C PRO A 275 -15.77 1.49 -16.56
N LEU A 276 -16.11 0.47 -17.36
CA LEU A 276 -15.16 -0.56 -17.76
C LEU A 276 -14.11 0.03 -18.72
N ASN A 277 -12.95 0.34 -18.18
CA ASN A 277 -11.77 0.87 -18.88
C ASN A 277 -10.49 0.27 -18.28
N GLU A 278 -9.31 0.68 -18.76
CA GLU A 278 -8.02 0.16 -18.29
C GLU A 278 -7.84 0.28 -16.77
N ARG A 279 -8.36 1.36 -16.15
CA ARG A 279 -8.29 1.55 -14.70
C ARG A 279 -9.19 0.56 -13.96
N LYS A 280 -10.40 0.29 -14.45
CA LYS A 280 -11.29 -0.71 -13.84
C LYS A 280 -10.74 -2.12 -14.01
N ILE A 281 -10.12 -2.45 -15.15
CA ILE A 281 -9.44 -3.75 -15.36
C ILE A 281 -8.33 -3.97 -14.34
N ILE A 282 -7.43 -3.00 -14.19
CA ILE A 282 -6.32 -3.05 -13.21
C ILE A 282 -6.88 -3.23 -11.79
N ALA A 283 -7.87 -2.41 -11.41
CA ALA A 283 -8.49 -2.46 -10.09
C ALA A 283 -9.19 -3.80 -9.83
N ARG A 284 -9.91 -4.33 -10.83
CA ARG A 284 -10.57 -5.63 -10.76
C ARG A 284 -9.57 -6.75 -10.56
N ARG A 285 -8.49 -6.77 -11.33
CA ARG A 285 -7.44 -7.78 -11.14
C ARG A 285 -6.79 -7.65 -9.77
N ALA A 286 -6.38 -6.46 -9.35
CA ALA A 286 -5.79 -6.25 -8.03
C ALA A 286 -6.73 -6.64 -6.89
N ALA A 287 -8.05 -6.51 -7.07
CA ALA A 287 -9.04 -6.89 -6.07
C ALA A 287 -9.11 -8.40 -5.77
N PHE A 288 -8.63 -9.28 -6.67
CA PHE A 288 -8.50 -10.72 -6.39
C PHE A 288 -7.49 -11.04 -5.27
N GLU A 289 -6.61 -10.10 -4.96
CA GLU A 289 -5.58 -10.24 -3.91
C GLU A 289 -6.08 -9.75 -2.54
N LEU A 290 -7.28 -9.17 -2.46
CA LEU A 290 -7.80 -8.62 -1.21
C LEU A 290 -7.94 -9.73 -0.14
N PRO A 291 -7.32 -9.59 1.04
CA PRO A 291 -7.38 -10.58 2.09
C PRO A 291 -8.70 -10.45 2.88
N PRO A 292 -9.60 -11.46 2.87
CA PRO A 292 -10.76 -11.43 3.77
C PRO A 292 -10.33 -11.31 5.23
N ASN A 293 -10.99 -10.39 5.93
CA ASN A 293 -10.72 -9.94 7.29
C ASN A 293 -9.32 -9.34 7.51
N GLY A 294 -8.58 -9.08 6.43
CA GLY A 294 -7.26 -8.48 6.48
C GLY A 294 -7.29 -6.96 6.52
N VAL A 295 -6.17 -6.39 6.96
CA VAL A 295 -5.93 -4.95 7.02
C VAL A 295 -5.12 -4.54 5.79
N ILE A 296 -5.63 -3.54 5.07
CA ILE A 296 -5.03 -3.09 3.81
C ILE A 296 -4.75 -1.59 3.79
N ASN A 297 -3.83 -1.19 2.92
CA ASN A 297 -3.59 0.19 2.53
C ASN A 297 -3.66 0.32 1.00
N LEU A 298 -4.33 1.37 0.51
CA LEU A 298 -4.49 1.64 -0.92
C LEU A 298 -3.90 3.03 -1.24
N GLY A 299 -2.97 3.08 -2.18
CA GLY A 299 -2.35 4.33 -2.63
C GLY A 299 -3.18 5.07 -3.68
N VAL A 300 -2.84 6.35 -3.90
CA VAL A 300 -3.50 7.21 -4.90
C VAL A 300 -3.39 6.63 -6.32
N GLY A 301 -4.44 6.79 -7.11
CA GLY A 301 -4.42 6.61 -8.57
C GLY A 301 -5.11 5.34 -9.04
N ALA A 302 -4.36 4.44 -9.68
CA ALA A 302 -4.90 3.13 -10.08
C ALA A 302 -5.34 2.28 -8.87
N PRO A 303 -4.64 2.29 -7.72
CA PRO A 303 -5.09 1.55 -6.54
C PRO A 303 -6.36 2.10 -5.88
N ASP A 304 -6.69 3.40 -6.00
CA ASP A 304 -7.97 3.96 -5.53
C ASP A 304 -9.18 3.22 -6.15
N GLY A 305 -9.02 2.71 -7.37
CA GLY A 305 -10.06 1.91 -8.03
C GLY A 305 -10.35 0.59 -7.32
N VAL A 306 -9.40 0.03 -6.57
CA VAL A 306 -9.59 -1.23 -5.83
C VAL A 306 -10.65 -1.06 -4.74
N ALA A 307 -10.70 0.10 -4.06
CA ALA A 307 -11.75 0.41 -3.09
C ALA A 307 -13.12 0.48 -3.74
N ALA A 308 -13.21 1.09 -4.93
CA ALA A 308 -14.47 1.19 -5.68
C ALA A 308 -14.96 -0.19 -6.15
N VAL A 309 -14.05 -1.04 -6.65
CA VAL A 309 -14.39 -2.43 -7.03
C VAL A 309 -14.79 -3.26 -5.81
N ALA A 310 -14.07 -3.15 -4.69
CA ALA A 310 -14.43 -3.83 -3.44
C ALA A 310 -15.83 -3.44 -2.97
N ASN A 311 -16.23 -2.17 -3.15
CA ASN A 311 -17.59 -1.72 -2.86
C ASN A 311 -18.62 -2.29 -3.85
N GLU A 312 -18.33 -2.23 -5.16
CA GLU A 312 -19.18 -2.81 -6.23
C GLU A 312 -19.45 -4.31 -6.01
N GLU A 313 -18.42 -5.05 -5.55
CA GLU A 313 -18.44 -6.48 -5.29
C GLU A 313 -18.86 -6.85 -3.85
N LYS A 314 -19.24 -5.88 -3.02
CA LYS A 314 -19.66 -6.08 -1.62
C LYS A 314 -18.60 -6.72 -0.71
N VAL A 315 -17.33 -6.50 -1.02
CA VAL A 315 -16.16 -6.98 -0.26
C VAL A 315 -15.79 -6.03 0.89
N THR A 316 -16.12 -4.74 0.81
CA THR A 316 -15.77 -3.71 1.82
C THR A 316 -16.02 -4.13 3.28
N PRO A 317 -17.17 -4.74 3.66
CA PRO A 317 -17.41 -5.16 5.05
C PRO A 317 -16.47 -6.27 5.55
N HIS A 318 -15.75 -6.93 4.64
CA HIS A 318 -14.87 -8.04 4.89
C HIS A 318 -13.39 -7.65 4.82
N ILE A 319 -13.05 -6.37 4.79
CA ILE A 319 -11.68 -5.87 4.81
C ILE A 319 -11.60 -4.62 5.69
N VAL A 320 -10.44 -4.34 6.26
CA VAL A 320 -10.19 -3.09 6.99
C VAL A 320 -9.25 -2.22 6.15
N MET A 321 -9.80 -1.19 5.52
CA MET A 321 -9.00 -0.18 4.83
C MET A 321 -8.39 0.79 5.82
N THR A 322 -7.11 1.12 5.64
CA THR A 322 -6.39 2.10 6.45
C THR A 322 -5.69 3.12 5.56
N THR A 323 -5.44 4.31 6.11
CA THR A 323 -4.57 5.32 5.50
C THR A 323 -3.38 5.58 6.40
N GLU A 324 -2.25 5.93 5.80
CA GLU A 324 -1.04 6.31 6.53
C GLU A 324 -1.22 7.60 7.35
N ALA A 325 -2.28 8.36 7.10
CA ALA A 325 -2.61 9.58 7.83
C ALA A 325 -3.36 9.32 9.15
N GLY A 326 -3.83 8.08 9.38
CA GLY A 326 -4.41 7.66 10.65
C GLY A 326 -5.80 7.05 10.59
N ALA A 327 -6.53 7.15 9.47
CA ALA A 327 -7.88 6.60 9.38
C ALA A 327 -7.89 5.06 9.34
N VAL A 328 -8.77 4.43 10.12
CA VAL A 328 -8.99 2.97 10.18
C VAL A 328 -10.45 2.65 9.89
N GLY A 329 -10.69 1.80 8.90
CA GLY A 329 -12.02 1.40 8.44
C GLY A 329 -12.76 2.50 7.67
N GLY A 330 -14.04 2.25 7.41
CA GLY A 330 -14.87 3.14 6.59
C GLY A 330 -14.53 3.07 5.10
N VAL A 331 -14.87 4.13 4.37
CA VAL A 331 -14.58 4.28 2.94
C VAL A 331 -13.62 5.44 2.73
N LEU A 332 -12.49 5.14 2.09
CA LEU A 332 -11.45 6.12 1.82
C LEU A 332 -11.97 7.25 0.93
N ALA A 333 -11.72 8.48 1.34
CA ALA A 333 -12.08 9.65 0.57
C ALA A 333 -11.01 9.93 -0.51
N GLY A 334 -11.45 10.35 -1.69
CA GLY A 334 -10.59 10.77 -2.80
C GLY A 334 -10.41 12.28 -2.89
N GLY A 335 -9.68 12.74 -3.91
CA GLY A 335 -9.57 14.16 -4.24
C GLY A 335 -8.90 14.99 -3.14
N SER A 336 -9.50 16.12 -2.75
CA SER A 336 -8.96 17.00 -1.71
C SER A 336 -9.05 16.41 -0.30
N SER A 337 -9.90 15.41 -0.09
CA SER A 337 -10.07 14.70 1.17
C SER A 337 -9.22 13.42 1.27
N PHE A 338 -8.28 13.21 0.33
CA PHE A 338 -7.38 12.05 0.36
C PHE A 338 -6.63 11.94 1.70
N GLY A 339 -6.54 10.71 2.21
CA GLY A 339 -5.99 10.39 3.53
C GLY A 339 -7.05 10.33 4.63
N SER A 340 -8.26 10.84 4.40
CA SER A 340 -9.39 10.73 5.33
C SER A 340 -10.35 9.61 4.92
N SER A 341 -11.29 9.28 5.80
CA SER A 341 -12.30 8.24 5.56
C SER A 341 -13.64 8.68 6.10
N VAL A 342 -14.72 8.46 5.35
CA VAL A 342 -16.08 8.55 5.90
C VAL A 342 -16.42 7.22 6.56
N ASN A 343 -17.27 7.26 7.61
CA ASN A 343 -17.64 6.08 8.38
C ASN A 343 -16.45 5.35 9.02
N ALA A 344 -15.33 6.04 9.25
CA ALA A 344 -14.15 5.49 9.90
C ALA A 344 -14.52 4.84 11.25
N HIS A 345 -13.87 3.73 11.56
CA HIS A 345 -14.05 3.04 12.84
C HIS A 345 -13.20 3.67 13.94
N ALA A 346 -12.04 4.20 13.56
CA ALA A 346 -11.14 4.92 14.44
C ALA A 346 -10.25 5.88 13.63
N ILE A 347 -9.75 6.92 14.31
CA ILE A 347 -8.67 7.78 13.84
C ILE A 347 -7.51 7.62 14.83
N MET A 348 -6.37 7.16 14.33
CA MET A 348 -5.11 7.06 15.07
C MET A 348 -4.21 8.24 14.72
N ASP A 349 -3.25 8.54 15.59
CA ASP A 349 -2.18 9.48 15.22
C ASP A 349 -1.28 8.87 14.14
N GLN A 350 -0.80 9.73 13.25
CA GLN A 350 -0.05 9.31 12.06
C GLN A 350 1.22 8.55 12.45
N ASN A 351 2.00 9.04 13.41
CA ASN A 351 3.14 8.33 13.96
C ASN A 351 2.82 6.93 14.55
N GLN A 352 1.65 6.72 15.14
CA GLN A 352 1.22 5.42 15.67
C GLN A 352 0.74 4.49 14.55
N MET A 353 0.07 5.04 13.53
CA MET A 353 -0.24 4.27 12.31
C MET A 353 1.04 3.76 11.65
N PHE A 354 2.10 4.57 11.63
CA PHE A 354 3.40 4.12 11.12
C PHE A 354 4.12 3.12 12.02
N ASP A 355 3.92 3.13 13.35
CA ASP A 355 4.38 2.01 14.18
C ASP A 355 3.71 0.71 13.75
N PHE A 356 2.39 0.74 13.51
CA PHE A 356 1.63 -0.41 13.01
C PHE A 356 2.13 -0.86 11.62
N TYR A 357 2.37 0.05 10.68
CA TYR A 357 2.89 -0.29 9.35
C TYR A 357 4.32 -0.82 9.41
N HIS A 358 5.22 -0.18 10.15
CA HIS A 358 6.62 -0.61 10.30
C HIS A 358 6.73 -1.98 10.98
N GLY A 359 5.78 -2.32 11.85
CA GLY A 359 5.67 -3.63 12.49
C GLY A 359 5.10 -4.74 11.61
N GLY A 360 4.77 -4.46 10.35
CA GLY A 360 4.18 -5.44 9.43
C GLY A 360 2.70 -5.74 9.70
N GLY A 361 1.97 -4.73 10.19
CA GLY A 361 0.54 -4.83 10.48
C GLY A 361 -0.37 -4.90 9.25
N LEU A 362 0.12 -4.49 8.08
CA LEU A 362 -0.62 -4.59 6.82
C LEU A 362 -0.50 -5.99 6.23
N ASP A 363 -1.65 -6.62 5.97
CA ASP A 363 -1.70 -7.91 5.27
C ASP A 363 -1.45 -7.72 3.76
N LEU A 364 -1.95 -6.63 3.18
CA LEU A 364 -1.76 -6.27 1.78
C LEU A 364 -1.66 -4.76 1.61
N THR A 365 -0.81 -4.31 0.70
CA THR A 365 -0.91 -2.96 0.13
C THR A 365 -1.06 -3.00 -1.38
N CYS A 366 -1.82 -2.04 -1.94
CA CYS A 366 -1.83 -1.79 -3.37
C CYS A 366 -1.37 -0.37 -3.67
N LEU A 367 -0.29 -0.22 -4.44
CA LEU A 367 0.40 1.06 -4.68
C LEU A 367 0.62 1.31 -6.17
N GLY A 368 0.74 2.56 -6.56
CA GLY A 368 1.08 2.93 -7.94
C GLY A 368 2.56 2.65 -8.27
N MET A 369 2.88 2.50 -9.55
CA MET A 369 4.26 2.46 -10.04
C MET A 369 4.45 3.43 -11.22
N ALA A 370 5.50 4.26 -11.19
CA ALA A 370 5.86 5.13 -12.31
C ALA A 370 6.82 4.42 -13.27
N GLU A 371 7.88 3.82 -12.73
CA GLU A 371 8.82 2.96 -13.47
C GLU A 371 9.05 1.66 -12.70
N CYS A 372 9.38 0.60 -13.44
CA CYS A 372 9.81 -0.68 -12.92
C CYS A 372 11.00 -1.21 -13.75
N ASP A 373 11.99 -1.85 -13.12
CA ASP A 373 13.13 -2.45 -13.82
C ASP A 373 13.19 -3.98 -13.72
N ARG A 374 14.18 -4.58 -14.38
CA ARG A 374 14.37 -6.04 -14.47
C ARG A 374 14.47 -6.75 -13.10
N SER A 375 14.93 -6.03 -12.08
CA SER A 375 15.12 -6.56 -10.73
C SER A 375 13.85 -6.43 -9.89
N GLY A 376 12.77 -5.91 -10.47
CA GLY A 376 11.54 -5.58 -9.75
C GLY A 376 11.66 -4.33 -8.89
N ASN A 377 12.66 -3.47 -9.13
CA ASN A 377 12.68 -2.19 -8.42
C ASN A 377 11.54 -1.33 -8.93
N VAL A 378 10.94 -0.52 -8.04
CA VAL A 378 9.92 0.46 -8.40
C VAL A 378 10.37 1.86 -8.06
N ASN A 379 10.11 2.79 -8.97
CA ASN A 379 10.31 4.22 -8.77
C ASN A 379 8.97 4.95 -8.74
N THR A 380 8.82 5.80 -7.73
CA THR A 380 7.74 6.79 -7.61
C THR A 380 8.25 8.14 -7.11
N SER A 381 9.50 8.22 -6.67
CA SER A 381 10.05 9.39 -5.96
C SER A 381 10.63 10.46 -6.89
N ARG A 382 11.32 10.06 -7.97
CA ARG A 382 11.92 11.01 -8.93
C ARG A 382 11.85 10.46 -10.35
N PHE A 383 11.09 11.13 -11.21
CA PHE A 383 10.94 10.75 -12.61
C PHE A 383 10.52 11.96 -13.45
N ALA A 384 10.87 11.93 -14.74
CA ALA A 384 10.54 12.98 -15.71
C ALA A 384 10.95 14.40 -15.24
N GLY A 385 12.09 14.51 -14.56
CA GLY A 385 12.64 15.79 -14.07
C GLY A 385 11.90 16.41 -12.88
N ARG A 386 10.99 15.67 -12.24
CA ARG A 386 10.24 16.07 -11.04
C ARG A 386 10.70 15.30 -9.81
N ILE A 387 10.81 16.01 -8.69
CA ILE A 387 11.08 15.42 -7.37
C ILE A 387 9.75 15.39 -6.61
N ASN A 388 9.09 14.24 -6.61
CA ASN A 388 7.84 14.04 -5.86
C ASN A 388 8.13 13.59 -4.42
N GLY A 389 9.16 12.76 -4.27
CA GLY A 389 9.50 12.07 -3.04
C GLY A 389 8.65 10.84 -2.75
N CYS A 390 9.02 10.07 -1.73
CA CYS A 390 8.43 8.76 -1.46
C CYS A 390 7.13 8.77 -0.63
N GLY A 391 6.85 9.82 0.15
CA GLY A 391 5.75 9.81 1.11
C GLY A 391 5.82 8.60 2.03
N GLY A 392 4.68 7.95 2.28
CA GLY A 392 4.62 6.67 3.00
C GLY A 392 5.02 5.43 2.19
N PHE A 393 5.39 5.58 0.90
CA PHE A 393 5.55 4.44 -0.02
C PHE A 393 6.57 3.41 0.47
N ILE A 394 7.74 3.87 0.93
CA ILE A 394 8.79 2.97 1.45
C ILE A 394 8.31 2.29 2.73
N ASP A 395 7.75 3.07 3.66
CA ASP A 395 7.22 2.58 4.94
C ASP A 395 6.21 1.44 4.74
N ILE A 396 5.32 1.59 3.76
CA ILE A 396 4.21 0.70 3.45
C ILE A 396 4.68 -0.52 2.66
N SER A 397 5.34 -0.30 1.51
CA SER A 397 5.73 -1.36 0.57
C SER A 397 6.74 -2.35 1.17
N GLN A 398 7.67 -1.88 2.01
CA GLN A 398 8.74 -2.73 2.55
C GLN A 398 8.30 -3.62 3.73
N ASN A 399 7.20 -3.25 4.41
CA ASN A 399 6.74 -3.93 5.62
C ASN A 399 5.38 -4.60 5.47
N SER A 400 4.58 -4.27 4.44
CA SER A 400 3.34 -5.01 4.16
C SER A 400 3.66 -6.47 3.87
N ARG A 401 2.82 -7.40 4.34
CA ARG A 401 3.08 -8.84 4.11
C ARG A 401 3.05 -9.20 2.64
N ALA A 402 2.16 -8.58 1.85
CA ALA A 402 2.13 -8.69 0.40
C ALA A 402 1.94 -7.31 -0.27
N VAL A 403 2.43 -7.18 -1.50
CA VAL A 403 2.41 -5.92 -2.27
C VAL A 403 1.86 -6.13 -3.67
N VAL A 404 0.94 -5.27 -4.08
CA VAL A 404 0.45 -5.19 -5.47
C VAL A 404 0.77 -3.82 -6.03
N PHE A 405 1.71 -3.75 -6.97
CA PHE A 405 1.92 -2.56 -7.77
C PHE A 405 0.91 -2.51 -8.92
N ALA A 406 0.09 -1.47 -8.97
CA ALA A 406 -0.99 -1.32 -9.94
C ALA A 406 -0.77 -0.08 -10.81
N GLY A 407 -0.83 -0.25 -12.12
CA GLY A 407 -0.77 0.87 -13.05
C GLY A 407 -0.74 0.41 -14.49
N THR A 408 -0.99 1.34 -15.42
CA THR A 408 -0.92 1.01 -16.84
C THR A 408 0.48 0.54 -17.23
N PHE A 409 0.57 -0.29 -18.28
CA PHE A 409 1.84 -0.84 -18.77
C PHE A 409 2.73 0.22 -19.41
N THR A 410 2.15 1.11 -20.21
CA THR A 410 2.78 2.29 -20.79
C THR A 410 2.10 3.57 -20.28
N ALA A 411 2.77 4.71 -20.44
CA ALA A 411 2.28 6.02 -20.03
C ALA A 411 2.15 6.99 -21.22
N GLY A 412 1.32 8.02 -21.03
CA GLY A 412 1.30 9.17 -21.93
C GLY A 412 0.47 8.97 -23.21
N GLY A 413 -0.76 8.48 -23.09
CA GLY A 413 -1.73 8.45 -24.20
C GLY A 413 -2.24 7.07 -24.60
N LEU A 414 -2.00 6.04 -23.79
CA LEU A 414 -2.57 4.70 -23.98
C LEU A 414 -4.09 4.79 -24.13
N LYS A 415 -4.64 4.13 -25.15
CA LYS A 415 -6.08 3.94 -25.35
C LYS A 415 -6.36 2.47 -25.61
N VAL A 416 -7.31 1.93 -24.89
CA VAL A 416 -7.76 0.54 -25.02
C VAL A 416 -9.25 0.48 -25.32
N GLU A 417 -9.67 -0.61 -25.92
CA GLU A 417 -11.06 -1.00 -26.08
C GLU A 417 -11.25 -2.37 -25.40
N ILE A 418 -12.32 -2.50 -24.62
CA ILE A 418 -12.73 -3.78 -24.06
C ILE A 418 -14.01 -4.18 -24.79
N LYS A 419 -13.96 -5.29 -25.53
CA LYS A 419 -15.07 -5.76 -26.33
C LYS A 419 -15.11 -7.28 -26.34
N ASP A 420 -16.30 -7.85 -26.20
CA ASP A 420 -16.54 -9.31 -26.24
C ASP A 420 -15.68 -10.10 -25.23
N GLY A 421 -15.28 -9.47 -24.11
CA GLY A 421 -14.43 -10.07 -23.07
C GLY A 421 -12.92 -10.01 -23.36
N GLU A 422 -12.51 -9.33 -24.42
CA GLU A 422 -11.12 -9.16 -24.82
C GLU A 422 -10.65 -7.71 -24.71
N LEU A 423 -9.36 -7.54 -24.47
CA LEU A 423 -8.67 -6.26 -24.45
C LEU A 423 -7.97 -6.02 -25.79
N LYS A 424 -8.22 -4.86 -26.40
CA LYS A 424 -7.53 -4.40 -27.60
C LYS A 424 -6.84 -3.07 -27.36
N ILE A 425 -5.56 -3.00 -27.73
CA ILE A 425 -4.79 -1.73 -27.70
C ILE A 425 -5.10 -0.96 -28.98
N LEU A 426 -5.80 0.17 -28.86
CA LEU A 426 -6.12 1.06 -29.99
C LEU A 426 -4.98 2.04 -30.28
N GLN A 427 -4.31 2.50 -29.23
CA GLN A 427 -3.20 3.44 -29.31
C GLN A 427 -2.25 3.16 -28.16
N GLU A 428 -0.97 2.95 -28.48
CA GLU A 428 0.05 2.72 -27.45
C GLU A 428 0.44 4.03 -26.72
N GLY A 429 0.86 3.90 -25.46
CA GLY A 429 1.45 4.98 -24.69
C GLY A 429 2.82 5.41 -25.24
N ARG A 430 3.14 6.70 -25.09
CA ARG A 430 4.40 7.29 -25.57
C ARG A 430 5.63 6.89 -24.77
N SER A 431 5.46 6.47 -23.52
CA SER A 431 6.56 6.18 -22.61
C SER A 431 6.42 4.78 -22.03
N ARG A 432 7.50 3.99 -22.14
CA ARG A 432 7.60 2.70 -21.46
C ARG A 432 7.78 2.92 -19.96
N LYS A 433 7.18 2.05 -19.15
CA LYS A 433 7.36 2.07 -17.69
C LYS A 433 8.24 0.93 -17.20
N PHE A 434 8.36 -0.15 -17.98
CA PHE A 434 9.28 -1.25 -17.73
C PHE A 434 10.63 -0.94 -18.42
N VAL A 435 11.51 -0.29 -17.67
CA VAL A 435 12.76 0.31 -18.15
C VAL A 435 13.98 -0.54 -17.76
N LYS A 436 15.14 -0.31 -18.37
CA LYS A 436 16.36 -1.10 -18.07
C LYS A 436 16.79 -0.99 -16.61
N LYS A 437 16.67 0.21 -16.05
CA LYS A 437 17.05 0.62 -14.70
C LYS A 437 16.21 1.83 -14.34
N VAL A 438 15.63 1.82 -13.14
CA VAL A 438 14.87 2.98 -12.64
C VAL A 438 15.78 4.17 -12.34
N GLU A 439 15.24 5.39 -12.44
CA GLU A 439 16.01 6.61 -12.11
C GLU A 439 16.39 6.66 -10.61
N GLN A 440 15.51 6.16 -9.75
CA GLN A 440 15.72 6.08 -8.31
C GLN A 440 14.99 4.86 -7.74
N ILE A 441 15.63 4.10 -6.85
CA ILE A 441 15.02 2.91 -6.23
C ILE A 441 14.17 3.38 -5.05
N THR A 442 12.85 3.47 -5.22
CA THR A 442 11.92 3.74 -4.11
C THR A 442 11.53 2.44 -3.42
N PHE A 443 11.38 1.34 -4.16
CA PHE A 443 11.24 -0.01 -3.62
C PHE A 443 12.26 -0.94 -4.27
N SER A 444 12.89 -1.80 -3.48
CA SER A 444 13.92 -2.75 -3.94
C SER A 444 13.32 -4.13 -4.13
N GLY A 445 13.18 -4.55 -5.39
CA GLY A 445 12.67 -5.89 -5.72
C GLY A 445 13.62 -6.98 -5.25
N THR A 446 14.93 -6.77 -5.35
CA THR A 446 15.92 -7.75 -4.85
C THR A 446 15.80 -7.95 -3.34
N TYR A 447 15.63 -6.88 -2.57
CA TYR A 447 15.46 -6.99 -1.12
C TYR A 447 14.16 -7.69 -0.73
N ALA A 448 13.06 -7.41 -1.44
CA ALA A 448 11.79 -8.08 -1.24
C ALA A 448 11.85 -9.59 -1.57
N ALA A 449 12.49 -9.94 -2.70
CA ALA A 449 12.67 -11.33 -3.10
C ALA A 449 13.52 -12.13 -2.10
N MET A 450 14.62 -11.54 -1.59
CA MET A 450 15.46 -12.16 -0.54
C MET A 450 14.70 -12.43 0.76
N ARG A 451 13.66 -11.63 1.05
CA ARG A 451 12.79 -11.80 2.22
C ARG A 451 11.55 -12.65 1.93
N HIS A 452 11.45 -13.23 0.73
CA HIS A 452 10.28 -13.98 0.28
C HIS A 452 8.97 -13.18 0.40
N GLN A 453 9.02 -11.87 0.23
CA GLN A 453 7.82 -11.02 0.23
C GLN A 453 7.06 -11.22 -1.09
N PRO A 454 5.77 -11.60 -1.07
CA PRO A 454 4.96 -11.70 -2.28
C PRO A 454 4.73 -10.32 -2.92
N VAL A 455 5.08 -10.19 -4.20
CA VAL A 455 4.93 -8.94 -4.96
C VAL A 455 4.38 -9.21 -6.35
N LEU A 456 3.28 -8.54 -6.69
CA LEU A 456 2.69 -8.56 -8.03
C LEU A 456 2.75 -7.19 -8.69
N TYR A 457 2.88 -7.17 -10.01
CA TYR A 457 2.80 -5.97 -10.85
C TYR A 457 1.64 -6.15 -11.82
N VAL A 458 0.53 -5.51 -11.52
CA VAL A 458 -0.74 -5.62 -12.23
C VAL A 458 -0.90 -4.44 -13.20
N THR A 459 -1.04 -4.76 -14.47
CA THR A 459 -1.34 -3.80 -15.54
C THR A 459 -2.67 -4.13 -16.21
N GLU A 460 -3.08 -3.32 -17.18
CA GLU A 460 -4.29 -3.60 -17.95
C GLU A 460 -4.14 -4.85 -18.83
N ARG A 461 -2.91 -5.17 -19.26
CA ARG A 461 -2.63 -6.19 -20.28
C ARG A 461 -1.97 -7.47 -19.75
N CYS A 462 -1.35 -7.41 -18.57
CA CYS A 462 -0.65 -8.55 -17.99
C CYS A 462 -0.37 -8.38 -16.49
N VAL A 463 0.01 -9.49 -15.86
CA VAL A 463 0.48 -9.54 -14.46
C VAL A 463 1.89 -10.14 -14.41
N PHE A 464 2.79 -9.48 -13.70
CA PHE A 464 4.08 -10.06 -13.34
C PHE A 464 4.13 -10.43 -11.85
N GLN A 465 4.85 -11.50 -11.53
CA GLN A 465 5.24 -11.87 -10.18
C GLN A 465 6.74 -11.61 -9.99
N LEU A 466 7.12 -11.09 -8.82
CA LEU A 466 8.53 -11.00 -8.44
C LEU A 466 9.07 -12.36 -8.02
N THR A 467 10.19 -12.75 -8.59
CA THR A 467 10.92 -13.98 -8.23
C THR A 467 12.40 -13.65 -8.00
N MET A 468 13.17 -14.62 -7.50
CA MET A 468 14.64 -14.49 -7.40
C MET A 468 15.32 -14.31 -8.78
N GLU A 469 14.68 -14.75 -9.87
CA GLU A 469 15.18 -14.58 -11.25
C GLU A 469 14.83 -13.19 -11.84
N GLY A 470 13.94 -12.44 -11.19
CA GLY A 470 13.38 -11.18 -11.67
C GLY A 470 11.87 -11.26 -11.88
N LEU A 471 11.34 -10.45 -12.80
CA LEU A 471 9.91 -10.40 -13.11
C LEU A 471 9.49 -11.57 -13.99
N GLU A 472 8.62 -12.44 -13.47
CA GLU A 472 7.99 -13.53 -14.21
C GLU A 472 6.61 -13.10 -14.73
N LEU A 473 6.37 -13.24 -16.04
CA LEU A 473 5.06 -13.03 -16.64
C LEU A 473 4.15 -14.20 -16.27
N VAL A 474 3.13 -13.94 -15.46
CA VAL A 474 2.23 -14.99 -14.92
C VAL A 474 0.81 -14.93 -15.48
N GLU A 475 0.36 -13.76 -15.96
CA GLU A 475 -0.93 -13.61 -16.65
C GLU A 475 -0.85 -12.70 -17.86
N VAL A 476 -1.66 -12.98 -18.87
CA VAL A 476 -1.85 -12.16 -20.07
C VAL A 476 -3.35 -11.92 -20.29
N ALA A 477 -3.75 -10.69 -20.56
CA ALA A 477 -5.15 -10.36 -20.84
C ALA A 477 -5.64 -11.05 -22.12
N PRO A 478 -6.91 -11.48 -22.21
CA PRO A 478 -7.48 -11.99 -23.45
C PRO A 478 -7.35 -10.94 -24.57
N GLY A 479 -6.94 -11.36 -25.77
CA GLY A 479 -6.71 -10.47 -26.92
C GLY A 479 -5.32 -9.83 -27.01
N ILE A 480 -4.46 -10.04 -26.01
CA ILE A 480 -3.08 -9.50 -25.98
C ILE A 480 -2.07 -10.53 -26.46
N GLU A 481 -1.17 -10.11 -27.36
CA GLU A 481 -0.07 -10.96 -27.81
C GLU A 481 1.24 -10.65 -27.08
N ILE A 482 1.85 -11.68 -26.50
CA ILE A 482 3.05 -11.56 -25.64
C ILE A 482 4.17 -10.78 -26.34
N GLU A 483 4.55 -11.18 -27.55
CA GLU A 483 5.69 -10.57 -28.23
C GLU A 483 5.41 -9.11 -28.60
N ARG A 484 4.28 -8.84 -29.26
CA ARG A 484 3.92 -7.52 -29.79
C ARG A 484 3.60 -6.50 -28.68
N ASP A 485 2.77 -6.91 -27.72
CA ASP A 485 2.11 -6.00 -26.79
C ASP A 485 2.77 -5.96 -25.41
N ILE A 486 3.64 -6.92 -25.09
CA ILE A 486 4.37 -6.98 -23.82
C ILE A 486 5.87 -6.84 -24.07
N VAL A 487 6.52 -7.83 -24.68
CA VAL A 487 7.99 -7.89 -24.83
C VAL A 487 8.53 -6.67 -25.58
N ASN A 488 7.94 -6.33 -26.73
CA ASN A 488 8.35 -5.16 -27.53
C ASN A 488 8.05 -3.80 -26.87
N GLN A 489 7.33 -3.79 -25.76
CA GLN A 489 7.00 -2.59 -24.97
C GLN A 489 7.84 -2.47 -23.68
N MET A 490 8.78 -3.39 -23.46
CA MET A 490 9.72 -3.37 -22.34
C MET A 490 11.15 -3.10 -22.83
N ASP A 491 12.01 -2.59 -21.95
CA ASP A 491 13.44 -2.45 -22.26
C ASP A 491 14.29 -3.66 -21.81
N PHE A 492 13.65 -4.70 -21.31
CA PHE A 492 14.25 -5.97 -20.90
C PHE A 492 13.28 -7.12 -21.14
N MET A 493 13.82 -8.34 -21.28
CA MET A 493 13.03 -9.55 -21.40
C MET A 493 12.60 -10.03 -20.01
N PRO A 494 11.28 -10.18 -19.71
CA PRO A 494 10.83 -10.81 -18.49
C PRO A 494 11.09 -12.32 -18.53
N VAL A 495 11.02 -12.99 -17.37
CA VAL A 495 10.97 -14.45 -17.31
C VAL A 495 9.62 -14.90 -17.86
N ILE A 496 9.63 -15.76 -18.88
CA ILE A 496 8.42 -16.31 -19.49
C ILE A 496 8.53 -17.83 -19.42
N LYS A 497 7.70 -18.44 -18.58
CA LYS A 497 7.60 -19.89 -18.44
C LYS A 497 6.28 -20.36 -19.05
N SER A 498 5.18 -20.18 -18.34
CA SER A 498 3.85 -20.57 -18.81
C SER A 498 2.79 -19.63 -18.26
N PRO A 499 2.73 -18.38 -18.77
CA PRO A 499 1.68 -17.46 -18.38
C PRO A 499 0.31 -18.03 -18.76
N ILE A 500 -0.67 -17.82 -17.89
CA ILE A 500 -2.07 -18.16 -18.17
C ILE A 500 -2.85 -16.93 -18.64
N GLU A 501 -4.04 -17.13 -19.18
CA GLU A 501 -4.93 -16.02 -19.48
C GLU A 501 -5.48 -15.42 -18.17
N MET A 502 -5.60 -14.08 -18.12
CA MET A 502 -6.27 -13.38 -17.02
C MET A 502 -7.75 -13.78 -16.96
N ASN A 503 -8.31 -13.88 -15.75
CA ASN A 503 -9.70 -14.29 -15.55
C ASN A 503 -10.69 -13.44 -16.38
N ALA A 504 -11.42 -14.09 -17.29
CA ALA A 504 -12.31 -13.43 -18.26
C ALA A 504 -13.39 -12.53 -17.62
N ARG A 505 -13.79 -12.80 -16.35
CA ARG A 505 -14.74 -11.96 -15.60
C ARG A 505 -14.24 -10.53 -15.42
N ILE A 506 -12.92 -10.32 -15.40
CA ILE A 506 -12.31 -8.99 -15.29
C ILE A 506 -12.74 -8.08 -16.45
N PHE A 507 -12.91 -8.65 -17.66
CA PHE A 507 -13.13 -7.95 -18.92
C PHE A 507 -14.61 -7.83 -19.35
N ARG A 508 -15.56 -8.16 -18.48
CA ARG A 508 -17.02 -8.05 -18.75
C ARG A 508 -17.65 -7.03 -17.82
N ASP A 509 -18.57 -6.18 -18.27
CA ASP A 509 -19.19 -5.13 -17.42
C ASP A 509 -20.31 -5.68 -16.51
N GLU A 510 -20.01 -6.80 -15.85
CA GLU A 510 -20.86 -7.54 -14.93
C GLU A 510 -20.10 -7.72 -13.60
N PRO A 511 -20.80 -7.97 -12.47
CA PRO A 511 -20.14 -8.37 -11.24
C PRO A 511 -19.29 -9.64 -11.41
N MET A 512 -18.14 -9.69 -10.75
CA MET A 512 -17.20 -10.82 -10.85
C MET A 512 -17.52 -11.95 -9.86
N ASP A 513 -18.46 -11.75 -8.94
CA ASP A 513 -18.70 -12.62 -7.78
C ASP A 513 -17.43 -12.76 -6.91
N LEU A 514 -16.72 -11.63 -6.74
CA LEU A 514 -15.43 -11.59 -6.07
C LEU A 514 -15.53 -12.02 -4.61
N LEU A 515 -16.60 -11.65 -3.90
CA LEU A 515 -16.76 -12.04 -2.50
C LEU A 515 -16.76 -13.57 -2.32
N SER A 516 -17.46 -14.29 -3.20
CA SER A 516 -17.53 -15.75 -3.15
C SER A 516 -16.17 -16.39 -3.44
N GLU A 517 -15.41 -15.82 -4.39
CA GLU A 517 -14.04 -16.22 -4.71
C GLU A 517 -13.05 -15.98 -3.55
N LEU A 518 -13.12 -14.81 -2.91
CA LEU A 518 -12.24 -14.47 -1.80
C LEU A 518 -12.55 -15.29 -0.53
N THR A 519 -13.82 -15.68 -0.33
CA THR A 519 -14.28 -16.43 0.86
C THR A 519 -14.43 -17.94 0.63
N ASN A 520 -13.96 -18.46 -0.51
CA ASN A 520 -14.05 -19.87 -0.90
C ASN A 520 -15.49 -20.46 -0.77
N ARG A 521 -16.55 -19.64 -0.93
CA ARG A 521 -17.93 -20.09 -0.73
C ARG A 521 -18.36 -21.16 -1.73
N THR A 522 -17.77 -21.15 -2.92
CA THR A 522 -18.02 -22.10 -4.01
C THR A 522 -17.12 -23.34 -3.94
N LEU A 523 -16.29 -23.49 -2.91
CA LEU A 523 -15.35 -24.62 -2.82
C LEU A 523 -16.07 -25.97 -2.79
N LYS A 524 -17.27 -26.02 -2.20
CA LYS A 524 -18.12 -27.22 -2.24
C LYS A 524 -18.63 -27.55 -3.64
N GLU A 525 -18.85 -26.54 -4.49
CA GLU A 525 -19.30 -26.72 -5.87
C GLU A 525 -18.17 -27.25 -6.77
N ARG A 526 -16.92 -27.04 -6.36
CA ARG A 526 -15.71 -27.58 -7.01
C ARG A 526 -15.46 -29.05 -6.67
N VAL A 527 -16.22 -29.64 -5.74
CA VAL A 527 -16.05 -31.02 -5.30
C VAL A 527 -17.34 -31.80 -5.57
N ALA A 528 -17.29 -32.78 -6.47
CA ALA A 528 -18.43 -33.62 -6.80
C ALA A 528 -18.06 -35.10 -6.65
N TYR A 529 -18.92 -35.89 -6.00
CA TYR A 529 -18.68 -37.32 -5.80
C TYR A 529 -19.71 -38.17 -6.54
N ASP A 530 -19.24 -38.97 -7.48
CA ASP A 530 -20.01 -39.99 -8.19
C ASP A 530 -19.98 -41.30 -7.39
N ARG A 531 -21.13 -41.64 -6.81
CA ARG A 531 -21.29 -42.83 -5.96
C ARG A 531 -21.24 -44.14 -6.76
N GLU A 532 -21.73 -44.14 -7.99
CA GLU A 532 -21.81 -45.35 -8.82
C GLU A 532 -20.41 -45.77 -9.26
N ARG A 533 -19.59 -44.79 -9.63
CA ARG A 533 -18.22 -45.02 -10.12
C ARG A 533 -17.16 -44.97 -9.02
N ASN A 534 -17.53 -44.55 -7.81
CA ASN A 534 -16.61 -44.28 -6.69
C ASN A 534 -15.55 -43.22 -7.02
N ILE A 535 -15.93 -42.18 -7.77
CA ILE A 535 -15.01 -41.14 -8.24
C ILE A 535 -15.32 -39.80 -7.58
N LEU A 536 -14.31 -39.19 -6.97
CA LEU A 536 -14.33 -37.83 -6.44
C LEU A 536 -13.70 -36.87 -7.46
N PHE A 537 -14.50 -36.01 -8.05
CA PHE A 537 -14.08 -34.92 -8.91
C PHE A 537 -13.73 -33.68 -8.10
N ILE A 538 -12.53 -33.15 -8.32
CA ILE A 538 -12.02 -31.94 -7.67
C ILE A 538 -11.60 -30.96 -8.76
N ASN A 539 -12.37 -29.87 -8.94
CA ASN A 539 -12.09 -28.85 -9.93
C ASN A 539 -11.36 -27.64 -9.33
N LEU A 540 -10.01 -27.68 -9.33
CA LEU A 540 -9.18 -26.56 -8.88
C LEU A 540 -8.87 -25.56 -9.99
N GLU A 541 -9.62 -25.60 -11.10
CA GLU A 541 -9.39 -24.70 -12.22
C GLU A 541 -9.47 -23.23 -11.79
N GLY A 542 -8.39 -22.48 -12.05
CA GLY A 542 -8.23 -21.07 -11.68
C GLY A 542 -8.25 -20.78 -10.18
N TRP A 543 -8.28 -21.81 -9.32
CA TRP A 543 -8.33 -21.61 -7.87
C TRP A 543 -6.95 -21.26 -7.32
N SER A 544 -6.90 -20.33 -6.36
CA SER A 544 -5.64 -19.83 -5.80
C SER A 544 -5.58 -20.04 -4.29
N VAL A 545 -4.54 -20.75 -3.83
CA VAL A 545 -4.16 -20.86 -2.44
C VAL A 545 -3.32 -19.65 -2.07
N ARG A 546 -3.92 -18.72 -1.32
CA ARG A 546 -3.33 -17.43 -0.93
C ARG A 546 -2.90 -17.40 0.53
N LYS A 547 -3.53 -18.23 1.36
CA LYS A 547 -3.31 -18.33 2.81
C LYS A 547 -3.50 -19.76 3.29
N LYS A 548 -2.91 -20.10 4.43
CA LYS A 548 -3.05 -21.45 5.04
C LYS A 548 -4.51 -21.87 5.23
N SER A 549 -5.43 -20.94 5.50
CA SER A 549 -6.85 -21.28 5.64
C SER A 549 -7.50 -21.72 4.32
N ASP A 550 -7.02 -21.30 3.15
CA ASP A 550 -7.55 -21.81 1.87
C ASP A 550 -7.28 -23.32 1.74
N ILE A 551 -6.10 -23.77 2.18
CA ILE A 551 -5.73 -25.19 2.23
C ILE A 551 -6.63 -25.93 3.21
N ALA A 552 -6.84 -25.36 4.40
CA ALA A 552 -7.71 -25.95 5.42
C ALA A 552 -9.17 -26.05 4.95
N ASP A 553 -9.69 -25.03 4.27
CA ASP A 553 -11.05 -25.01 3.71
C ASP A 553 -11.21 -26.11 2.64
N LEU A 554 -10.21 -26.28 1.77
CA LEU A 554 -10.22 -27.35 0.76
C LEU A 554 -10.15 -28.71 1.44
N GLN A 555 -9.24 -28.90 2.39
CA GLN A 555 -9.12 -30.14 3.14
C GLN A 555 -10.44 -30.50 3.82
N ALA A 556 -11.07 -29.54 4.52
CA ALA A 556 -12.34 -29.75 5.19
C ALA A 556 -13.45 -30.15 4.21
N SER A 557 -13.53 -29.47 3.06
CA SER A 557 -14.52 -29.78 2.02
C SER A 557 -14.33 -31.19 1.44
N LEU A 558 -13.09 -31.60 1.21
CA LEU A 558 -12.76 -32.93 0.72
C LEU A 558 -13.04 -34.01 1.78
N VAL A 559 -12.63 -33.78 3.03
CA VAL A 559 -12.90 -34.68 4.16
C VAL A 559 -14.40 -34.90 4.34
N GLU A 560 -15.21 -33.85 4.31
CA GLU A 560 -16.67 -33.96 4.46
C GLU A 560 -17.28 -34.91 3.41
N VAL A 561 -16.83 -34.79 2.15
CA VAL A 561 -17.33 -35.63 1.05
C VAL A 561 -16.84 -37.07 1.19
N CYS A 562 -15.57 -37.27 1.53
CA CYS A 562 -14.99 -38.60 1.72
C CYS A 562 -15.59 -39.35 2.92
N GLU A 563 -15.84 -38.65 4.03
CA GLU A 563 -16.49 -39.25 5.21
C GLU A 563 -17.93 -39.67 4.90
N LYS A 564 -18.67 -38.85 4.13
CA LYS A 564 -20.00 -39.22 3.62
C LYS A 564 -19.97 -40.40 2.65
N ALA A 565 -18.89 -40.61 1.92
CA ALA A 565 -18.72 -41.78 1.06
C ALA A 565 -18.55 -43.07 1.88
N GLY A 566 -17.96 -42.99 3.08
CA GLY A 566 -17.80 -44.12 4.01
C GLY A 566 -16.79 -45.18 3.56
N LYS A 567 -16.01 -44.91 2.51
CA LYS A 567 -14.99 -45.78 1.93
C LYS A 567 -13.91 -44.95 1.24
N LEU A 568 -12.78 -45.58 0.89
CA LEU A 568 -11.75 -44.94 0.07
C LEU A 568 -12.30 -44.63 -1.33
N VAL A 569 -12.02 -43.43 -1.84
CA VAL A 569 -12.53 -42.92 -3.14
C VAL A 569 -11.40 -42.78 -4.16
N ASN A 570 -11.72 -42.90 -5.44
CA ASN A 570 -10.77 -42.61 -6.52
C ASN A 570 -10.88 -41.12 -6.88
N ALA A 571 -9.80 -40.35 -6.76
CA ALA A 571 -9.85 -38.90 -6.98
C ALA A 571 -9.41 -38.50 -8.39
N VAL A 572 -10.16 -37.62 -9.05
CA VAL A 572 -9.78 -36.94 -10.29
C VAL A 572 -9.66 -35.45 -10.03
N VAL A 573 -8.46 -34.89 -10.20
CA VAL A 573 -8.17 -33.49 -9.88
C VAL A 573 -7.85 -32.71 -11.16
N ASN A 574 -8.67 -31.70 -11.47
CA ASN A 574 -8.32 -30.66 -12.44
C ASN A 574 -7.43 -29.62 -11.76
N GLN A 575 -6.24 -29.36 -12.29
CA GLN A 575 -5.32 -28.35 -11.76
C GLN A 575 -5.07 -27.17 -12.70
N ASP A 576 -5.89 -26.98 -13.73
CA ASP A 576 -5.68 -25.94 -14.73
C ASP A 576 -5.68 -24.53 -14.15
N GLY A 577 -4.56 -23.82 -14.25
CA GLY A 577 -4.44 -22.47 -13.70
C GLY A 577 -4.56 -22.39 -12.17
N CYS A 578 -4.48 -23.52 -11.45
CA CYS A 578 -4.42 -23.54 -10.00
C CYS A 578 -3.10 -22.91 -9.53
N ARG A 579 -3.15 -22.01 -8.53
CA ARG A 579 -1.97 -21.34 -7.99
C ARG A 579 -1.81 -21.61 -6.51
N ILE A 580 -0.56 -21.72 -6.09
CA ILE A 580 -0.21 -21.88 -4.68
C ILE A 580 0.85 -20.82 -4.41
N ALA A 581 0.64 -19.99 -3.39
CA ALA A 581 1.66 -19.05 -2.94
C ALA A 581 2.93 -19.84 -2.56
N ASP A 582 4.10 -19.31 -2.92
CA ASP A 582 5.36 -20.05 -2.82
C ASP A 582 5.65 -20.56 -1.39
N ASP A 583 5.28 -19.76 -0.38
CA ASP A 583 5.41 -20.07 1.05
C ASP A 583 4.43 -21.13 1.57
N LEU A 584 3.41 -21.49 0.77
CA LEU A 584 2.36 -22.44 1.12
C LEU A 584 2.48 -23.78 0.40
N HIS A 585 3.51 -23.96 -0.44
CA HIS A 585 3.71 -25.19 -1.19
C HIS A 585 3.84 -26.41 -0.28
N ASP A 586 4.62 -26.31 0.80
CA ASP A 586 4.81 -27.42 1.74
C ASP A 586 3.52 -27.74 2.50
N ASP A 587 2.80 -26.73 3.01
CA ASP A 587 1.49 -26.91 3.65
C ASP A 587 0.48 -27.60 2.70
N PHE A 588 0.46 -27.20 1.43
CA PHE A 588 -0.45 -27.79 0.43
C PHE A 588 -0.09 -29.25 0.16
N VAL A 589 1.21 -29.56 0.05
CA VAL A 589 1.70 -30.94 -0.12
C VAL A 589 1.36 -31.80 1.10
N GLU A 590 1.46 -31.26 2.32
CA GLU A 590 1.05 -31.97 3.53
C GLU A 590 -0.44 -32.31 3.52
N MET A 591 -1.30 -31.37 3.15
CA MET A 591 -2.74 -31.61 2.97
C MET A 591 -3.01 -32.71 1.94
N VAL A 592 -2.34 -32.66 0.78
CA VAL A 592 -2.47 -33.68 -0.27
C VAL A 592 -2.04 -35.05 0.25
N ASN A 593 -0.92 -35.14 0.97
CA ASN A 593 -0.45 -36.38 1.59
C ASN A 593 -1.42 -36.92 2.65
N PHE A 594 -2.04 -36.04 3.43
CA PHE A 594 -3.09 -36.41 4.39
C PHE A 594 -4.29 -37.04 3.67
N MET A 595 -4.78 -36.42 2.59
CA MET A 595 -5.89 -36.94 1.80
C MET A 595 -5.56 -38.30 1.15
N MET A 596 -4.36 -38.43 0.58
CA MET A 596 -3.90 -39.69 -0.03
C MET A 596 -3.83 -40.83 0.98
N LYS A 597 -3.31 -40.59 2.19
CA LYS A 597 -3.15 -41.64 3.20
C LYS A 597 -4.47 -42.14 3.79
N ARG A 598 -5.49 -41.28 3.86
CA ARG A 598 -6.66 -41.51 4.72
C ARG A 598 -7.95 -41.71 3.94
N TYR A 599 -8.07 -41.13 2.75
CA TYR A 599 -9.34 -41.08 2.03
C TYR A 599 -9.27 -41.51 0.56
N TYR A 600 -8.10 -41.48 -0.09
CA TYR A 600 -7.98 -41.87 -1.49
C TYR A 600 -7.51 -43.31 -1.66
N ALA A 601 -8.20 -44.06 -2.52
CA ALA A 601 -7.72 -45.35 -3.01
C ALA A 601 -6.71 -45.14 -4.15
N THR A 602 -7.05 -44.26 -5.10
CA THR A 602 -6.18 -43.82 -6.20
C THR A 602 -6.41 -42.33 -6.48
N VAL A 603 -5.44 -41.68 -7.13
CA VAL A 603 -5.57 -40.27 -7.54
C VAL A 603 -4.99 -40.06 -8.93
N SER A 604 -5.81 -39.50 -9.82
CA SER A 604 -5.42 -39.03 -11.14
C SER A 604 -5.52 -37.51 -11.21
N ARG A 605 -4.55 -36.87 -11.83
CA ARG A 605 -4.52 -35.42 -12.02
C ARG A 605 -4.48 -35.11 -13.51
N TYR A 606 -5.13 -34.05 -13.92
CA TYR A 606 -4.98 -33.53 -15.27
C TYR A 606 -4.79 -32.03 -15.26
N THR A 607 -4.08 -31.56 -16.28
CA THR A 607 -3.97 -30.17 -16.64
C THR A 607 -3.76 -30.11 -18.15
N THR A 608 -4.42 -29.19 -18.83
CA THR A 608 -4.18 -28.89 -20.25
C THR A 608 -2.81 -28.22 -20.47
N SER A 609 -2.17 -27.69 -19.42
CA SER A 609 -0.83 -27.10 -19.49
C SER A 609 0.27 -28.17 -19.57
N ALA A 610 0.86 -28.33 -20.76
CA ALA A 610 1.97 -29.26 -21.00
C ALA A 610 3.20 -29.00 -20.09
N PHE A 611 3.43 -27.74 -19.74
CA PHE A 611 4.53 -27.34 -18.86
C PHE A 611 4.30 -27.73 -17.38
N MET A 612 3.08 -27.53 -16.87
CA MET A 612 2.71 -27.95 -15.52
C MET A 612 2.78 -29.46 -15.36
N ARG A 613 2.40 -30.24 -16.40
CA ARG A 613 2.57 -31.69 -16.41
C ARG A 613 4.04 -32.09 -16.18
N LEU A 614 4.98 -31.46 -16.87
CA LEU A 614 6.42 -31.74 -16.74
C LEU A 614 6.96 -31.38 -15.35
N LYS A 615 6.71 -30.15 -14.86
CA LYS A 615 7.20 -29.66 -13.56
C LYS A 615 6.66 -30.50 -12.39
N MET A 616 5.38 -30.87 -12.44
CA MET A 616 4.78 -31.70 -11.41
C MET A 616 5.25 -33.15 -11.48
N GLN A 617 5.44 -33.72 -12.67
CA GLN A 617 6.05 -35.05 -12.83
C GLN A 617 7.47 -35.09 -12.26
N GLU A 618 8.28 -34.05 -12.48
CA GLU A 618 9.63 -33.92 -11.89
C GLU A 618 9.59 -33.84 -10.35
N GLY A 619 8.72 -33.00 -9.77
CA GLY A 619 8.58 -32.85 -8.32
C GLY A 619 8.03 -34.09 -7.61
N ILE A 620 7.13 -34.83 -8.27
CA ILE A 620 6.55 -36.10 -7.79
C ILE A 620 7.60 -37.23 -7.88
N ALA A 621 8.38 -37.29 -8.98
CA ALA A 621 9.43 -38.29 -9.19
C ALA A 621 10.59 -38.16 -8.19
N GLN A 622 11.00 -36.92 -7.85
CA GLN A 622 12.03 -36.67 -6.83
C GLN A 622 11.64 -37.15 -5.42
N ARG A 623 10.34 -37.38 -5.17
CA ARG A 623 9.80 -37.77 -3.86
C ARG A 623 9.28 -39.21 -3.81
N GLY A 624 9.62 -40.03 -4.81
CA GLY A 624 9.35 -41.47 -4.81
C GLY A 624 7.88 -41.86 -4.97
N GLN A 625 7.04 -40.98 -5.50
CA GLN A 625 5.64 -41.25 -5.80
C GLN A 625 5.46 -41.43 -7.33
N GLN A 626 4.53 -42.28 -7.76
CA GLN A 626 4.07 -42.33 -9.16
C GLN A 626 2.55 -42.17 -9.20
N PRO A 627 2.05 -40.98 -9.58
CA PRO A 627 0.93 -40.94 -10.50
C PRO A 627 1.29 -40.13 -11.76
N HIS A 628 0.87 -40.65 -12.91
CA HIS A 628 0.95 -39.94 -14.19
C HIS A 628 -0.04 -38.76 -14.21
N ILE A 629 0.33 -37.65 -14.87
CA ILE A 629 -0.55 -36.47 -15.02
C ILE A 629 -1.02 -36.44 -16.47
N TYR A 630 -2.34 -36.48 -16.67
CA TYR A 630 -2.97 -36.65 -17.98
C TYR A 630 -3.23 -35.32 -18.68
N GLU A 631 -3.36 -35.36 -20.01
CA GLU A 631 -3.54 -34.15 -20.82
C GLU A 631 -5.00 -33.71 -20.88
N SER A 632 -5.92 -34.62 -20.59
CA SER A 632 -7.36 -34.34 -20.55
C SER A 632 -8.06 -35.04 -19.39
N GLY A 633 -9.20 -34.48 -18.98
CA GLY A 633 -10.08 -35.13 -18.03
C GLY A 633 -10.54 -36.51 -18.51
N LYS A 634 -10.71 -36.73 -19.81
CA LYS A 634 -11.10 -38.04 -20.37
C LYS A 634 -10.03 -39.11 -20.15
N GLU A 635 -8.76 -38.76 -20.35
CA GLU A 635 -7.63 -39.66 -20.10
C GLU A 635 -7.46 -39.96 -18.61
N ALA A 636 -7.56 -38.93 -17.76
CA ALA A 636 -7.51 -39.12 -16.30
C ALA A 636 -8.62 -40.03 -15.78
N HIS A 637 -9.81 -39.95 -16.38
CA HIS A 637 -10.90 -40.88 -16.07
C HIS A 637 -10.62 -42.30 -16.57
N ALA A 638 -10.11 -42.44 -17.79
CA ALA A 638 -9.84 -43.74 -18.39
C ALA A 638 -8.77 -44.52 -17.61
N ALA A 639 -7.73 -43.84 -17.12
CA ALA A 639 -6.70 -44.47 -16.32
C ALA A 639 -7.19 -45.07 -14.99
N LEU A 640 -8.19 -44.44 -14.37
CA LEU A 640 -8.85 -45.00 -13.18
C LEU A 640 -9.69 -46.24 -13.49
N ALA A 641 -10.12 -46.42 -14.74
CA ALA A 641 -10.85 -47.61 -15.18
C ALA A 641 -9.90 -48.78 -15.50
N ASP A 642 -8.69 -48.50 -16.00
CA ASP A 642 -7.68 -49.52 -16.31
C ASP A 642 -6.95 -50.06 -15.05
N GLU A 643 -6.84 -49.27 -13.98
CA GLU A 643 -6.29 -49.74 -12.69
C GLU A 643 -7.21 -50.73 -11.95
N ALA A 644 -8.49 -50.86 -12.34
CA ALA A 644 -9.38 -51.92 -11.84
C ALA A 644 -8.93 -53.35 -12.25
N GLY A 645 -7.88 -53.46 -13.09
CA GLY A 645 -7.23 -54.72 -13.46
C GLY A 645 -6.00 -55.10 -12.63
N TRP A 646 -5.62 -54.35 -11.59
CA TRP A 646 -4.39 -54.59 -10.81
C TRP A 646 -4.55 -55.52 -9.59
N ASP A 647 -5.33 -56.59 -9.73
CA ASP A 647 -5.54 -57.60 -8.68
C ASP A 647 -4.42 -58.68 -8.61
N SER A 648 -3.23 -58.40 -9.15
CA SER A 648 -2.14 -59.40 -9.22
C SER A 648 -0.82 -59.05 -8.53
N LEU A 649 -0.76 -58.05 -7.63
CA LEU A 649 0.48 -57.73 -6.89
C LEU A 649 0.32 -57.48 -5.37
N VAL A 650 -0.77 -57.94 -4.75
CA VAL A 650 -0.90 -58.02 -3.29
C VAL A 650 -1.00 -59.49 -2.84
N ASN A 651 0.05 -60.26 -3.08
CA ASN A 651 0.24 -61.55 -2.43
C ASN A 651 1.72 -61.71 -2.02
N TRP A 652 2.15 -60.84 -1.11
CA TRP A 652 3.34 -61.09 -0.29
C TRP A 652 3.08 -60.57 1.14
N LYS A 653 2.39 -61.40 1.95
CA LYS A 653 2.67 -61.58 3.39
C LYS A 653 1.68 -62.57 4.02
N SER A 654 2.03 -63.85 3.96
CA SER A 654 1.74 -64.80 5.05
C SER A 654 2.71 -65.99 4.94
N LYS A 655 3.83 -65.92 5.67
CA LYS A 655 4.60 -67.04 6.26
C LYS A 655 5.92 -66.51 6.82
N GLY A 656 6.15 -66.73 8.12
CA GLY A 656 7.37 -66.42 8.85
C GLY A 656 7.17 -65.35 9.90
#